data_AF-A0AAN8AMH1-F1
#
_entry.id   AF-A0AAN8AMH1-F1
#
_cell.length_a   1.000
_cell.length_b   1.000
_cell.length_c   1.000
_cell.angle_alpha   90.00
_cell.angle_beta   90.00
_cell.angle_gamma   90.00
#
_symmetry.space_group_name_H-M   'P 1'
#
loop_
_entity.id
_entity.type
_entity.pdbx_description
1 polymer ?
#
loop_
_entity_poly.entity_id
_entity_poly.type
_entity_poly.pdbx_seq_one_letter_code
_entity_poly.pdbx_strand_id
1 'polypeptide(L)'
;MEHLFLVFLGLLLVPQRAHGRTNCKPVTSTFCQGLGYTTTQYPLGATGYSLRDIGQIVETSCSPNVAVLMCRVAVPECGSEEDGRMKPCRALCEKVRTDCDAQLKAKRISWPSRLRCDSLPESNCVQGQVFSHPNPTQTSSGTCEEIRVHLCLDQTYSETVMPNILGHTSQAVADLDMSKYSPFIQVDCSSHLKPFLCSVYSPKCVSGTRQPPCRTLCEKARTGCESLMKRYGILWPEALRCEAFTTETCENTLGLDQTSPASCQEITVPFCKNLPYTRTVLPNMMGHTNQEDVGLEVNNFLPLLKVDCSPHLQPFLCSVYTPECVSGMPRPPCRTLCEHARSGCETLMTRFGFQWPRLLRCDAFTTESCEHYGVGSSGGVCEAITIPMCQGLSYNQTISPNLLGHTSQREAVAKMSFFNAMVQTMCPVDLRLFVCMVYAPKCLAGEAQRPCRSFCERAKQGCEGTMSSFGVSWPNDLQCSRFPEQMCVSEESKPDTLSAEGVLAKLNAGGYTVHGNTLTLKTAHLLLRLMDADRSGDLDVVEVFKMEHYVAVVRREYVESCESRNPPSVTRTQMKKALSVHEFDLDDETFGVLWNGIRSRHGIDYDEYVAVITKLLILRERFNTHLLRLPCDCQVASFSYQQFMKSAII
;
A
#
# COMPACT_ATOMS: atom_id res chain seq x y z
N MET A 1 37.48 19.64 -74.94
CA MET A 1 38.07 20.98 -75.16
C MET A 1 37.31 21.92 -74.22
N GLU A 2 37.84 22.25 -73.04
CA GLU A 2 38.82 23.35 -72.82
C GLU A 2 38.29 24.69 -73.34
N HIS A 3 38.28 25.85 -72.68
CA HIS A 3 38.84 26.35 -71.43
C HIS A 3 38.12 27.70 -71.09
N LEU A 4 37.87 27.96 -69.80
CA LEU A 4 38.22 29.18 -69.04
C LEU A 4 38.28 30.56 -69.77
N PHE A 5 37.57 31.58 -69.26
CA PHE A 5 38.14 32.78 -68.60
C PHE A 5 37.07 33.85 -68.24
N LEU A 6 37.26 34.44 -67.05
CA LEU A 6 36.49 35.50 -66.37
C LEU A 6 36.71 36.92 -66.97
N VAL A 7 35.91 37.91 -66.46
CA VAL A 7 36.11 39.39 -66.34
C VAL A 7 35.16 40.22 -67.25
N PHE A 8 34.37 41.25 -66.87
CA PHE A 8 34.14 42.08 -65.66
C PHE A 8 32.82 42.90 -65.77
N LEU A 9 32.26 43.32 -64.61
CA LEU A 9 31.45 44.53 -64.28
C LEU A 9 30.17 44.88 -65.10
N GLY A 10 29.03 45.30 -64.54
CA GLY A 10 28.60 45.61 -63.18
C GLY A 10 27.35 46.53 -63.23
N LEU A 11 26.37 46.34 -62.34
CA LEU A 11 25.43 47.37 -61.89
C LEU A 11 24.79 46.91 -60.55
N LEU A 12 25.34 47.52 -59.49
CA LEU A 12 24.69 48.01 -58.26
C LEU A 12 23.68 47.13 -57.52
N LEU A 13 24.05 46.71 -56.31
CA LEU A 13 23.39 47.11 -55.07
C LEU A 13 24.33 46.84 -53.87
N VAL A 14 24.60 47.90 -53.11
CA VAL A 14 25.47 47.97 -51.92
C VAL A 14 24.67 47.54 -50.68
N PRO A 15 25.30 46.90 -49.68
CA PRO A 15 25.29 47.48 -48.35
C PRO A 15 26.70 47.64 -47.76
N GLN A 16 26.84 48.71 -46.99
CA GLN A 16 28.09 49.28 -46.48
C GLN A 16 28.82 48.38 -45.46
N ARG A 17 30.15 48.39 -45.54
CA ARG A 17 31.06 48.04 -44.44
C ARG A 17 31.01 49.13 -43.36
N ALA A 18 30.99 48.71 -42.09
CA ALA A 18 31.53 49.49 -40.98
C ALA A 18 32.68 48.69 -40.33
N HIS A 19 33.82 49.34 -40.13
CA HIS A 19 34.98 48.84 -39.39
C HIS A 19 35.27 49.81 -38.24
N GLY A 20 35.32 49.29 -37.00
CA GLY A 20 35.75 50.01 -35.79
C GLY A 20 35.99 49.00 -34.66
N ARG A 21 37.27 48.81 -34.29
CA ARG A 21 37.84 47.70 -33.50
C ARG A 21 37.75 47.97 -31.99
N THR A 22 37.11 47.08 -31.25
CA THR A 22 37.59 46.65 -29.93
C THR A 22 38.03 45.19 -30.09
N ASN A 23 39.26 44.85 -29.72
CA ASN A 23 39.81 43.47 -29.80
C ASN A 23 39.18 42.57 -28.71
N CYS A 24 37.86 42.61 -28.57
CA CYS A 24 37.12 41.76 -27.67
C CYS A 24 37.04 40.36 -28.27
N LYS A 25 37.50 39.37 -27.51
CA LYS A 25 37.37 37.95 -27.83
C LYS A 25 36.42 37.30 -26.83
N PRO A 26 35.72 36.22 -27.22
CA PRO A 26 34.85 35.51 -26.28
C PRO A 26 35.68 34.95 -25.12
N VAL A 27 35.10 34.93 -23.92
CA VAL A 27 35.68 34.27 -22.75
C VAL A 27 35.73 32.76 -23.01
N THR A 28 36.93 32.21 -23.14
CA THR A 28 37.13 30.79 -23.50
C THR A 28 37.23 29.86 -22.30
N SER A 29 37.52 30.40 -21.11
CA SER A 29 37.54 29.64 -19.86
C SER A 29 36.13 29.25 -19.43
N THR A 30 35.84 27.95 -19.42
CA THR A 30 34.54 27.38 -19.07
C THR A 30 34.06 27.81 -17.67
N PHE A 31 34.97 27.87 -16.69
CA PHE A 31 34.64 28.25 -15.31
C PHE A 31 34.37 29.76 -15.11
N CYS A 32 34.56 30.60 -16.13
CA CYS A 32 34.20 32.03 -16.10
C CYS A 32 32.97 32.37 -16.96
N GLN A 33 32.36 31.38 -17.59
CA GLN A 33 31.14 31.57 -18.38
C GLN A 33 29.93 31.77 -17.44
N GLY A 34 28.98 32.62 -17.83
CA GLY A 34 27.76 32.88 -17.05
C GLY A 34 27.88 33.93 -15.93
N LEU A 35 29.01 34.61 -15.80
CA LEU A 35 29.26 35.63 -14.74
C LEU A 35 28.79 37.06 -15.10
N GLY A 36 27.83 37.15 -16.03
CA GLY A 36 27.24 38.41 -16.48
C GLY A 36 28.02 39.17 -17.56
N TYR A 37 29.06 38.57 -18.15
CA TYR A 37 29.76 39.10 -19.32
C TYR A 37 30.31 37.96 -20.19
N THR A 38 30.45 38.19 -21.49
CA THR A 38 30.78 37.15 -22.48
C THR A 38 32.05 37.42 -23.28
N THR A 39 32.59 38.63 -23.18
CA THR A 39 33.76 39.05 -23.97
C THR A 39 34.84 39.68 -23.09
N THR A 40 36.09 39.52 -23.51
CA THR A 40 37.29 39.99 -22.81
C THR A 40 38.38 40.36 -23.80
N GLN A 41 39.28 41.28 -23.44
CA GLN A 41 40.51 41.53 -24.21
C GLN A 41 41.60 40.48 -23.89
N TYR A 42 41.43 39.71 -22.82
CA TYR A 42 42.43 38.78 -22.28
C TYR A 42 41.87 37.35 -22.18
N PRO A 43 41.53 36.69 -23.31
CA PRO A 43 40.87 35.38 -23.30
C PRO A 43 41.71 34.24 -22.71
N LEU A 44 43.02 34.47 -22.50
CA LEU A 44 43.96 33.52 -21.88
C LEU A 44 44.38 33.95 -20.45
N GLY A 45 43.75 34.98 -19.89
CA GLY A 45 44.13 35.58 -18.62
C GLY A 45 44.84 36.93 -18.79
N ALA A 46 44.50 37.89 -17.93
CA ALA A 46 45.15 39.19 -17.83
C ALA A 46 46.57 39.03 -17.26
N THR A 47 47.44 39.98 -17.57
CA THR A 47 48.86 39.92 -17.23
C THR A 47 49.08 39.64 -15.74
N GLY A 48 49.70 38.49 -15.43
CA GLY A 48 49.98 38.05 -14.06
C GLY A 48 48.96 37.06 -13.48
N TYR A 49 47.95 36.64 -14.25
CA TYR A 49 46.98 35.61 -13.86
C TYR A 49 46.99 34.45 -14.86
N SER A 50 47.27 33.25 -14.37
CA SER A 50 47.16 32.00 -15.11
C SER A 50 45.74 31.45 -14.98
N LEU A 51 45.06 31.19 -16.10
CA LEU A 51 43.73 30.57 -16.07
C LEU A 51 43.72 29.19 -15.41
N ARG A 52 44.85 28.47 -15.47
CA ARG A 52 44.99 27.17 -14.80
C ARG A 52 44.94 27.33 -13.28
N ASP A 53 45.70 28.28 -12.74
CA ASP A 53 45.81 28.50 -11.30
C ASP A 53 44.51 29.12 -10.76
N ILE A 54 43.90 30.00 -11.55
CA ILE A 54 42.60 30.58 -11.26
C ILE A 54 41.50 29.51 -11.28
N GLY A 55 41.52 28.61 -12.27
CA GLY A 55 40.60 27.48 -12.34
C GLY A 55 40.70 26.59 -11.09
N GLN A 56 41.91 26.27 -10.63
CA GLN A 56 42.12 25.47 -9.41
C GLN A 56 41.51 26.14 -8.16
N ILE A 57 41.56 27.47 -8.06
CA ILE A 57 40.94 28.21 -6.97
C ILE A 57 39.42 28.20 -7.11
N VAL A 58 38.89 28.46 -8.30
CA VAL A 58 37.43 28.47 -8.55
C VAL A 58 36.81 27.09 -8.31
N GLU A 59 37.50 26.01 -8.72
CA GLU A 59 37.10 24.62 -8.49
C GLU A 59 37.01 24.24 -7.01
N THR A 60 37.66 24.98 -6.11
CA THR A 60 37.48 24.73 -4.67
C THR A 60 36.07 25.07 -4.18
N SER A 61 35.36 25.98 -4.87
CA SER A 61 34.03 26.45 -4.48
C SER A 61 33.95 26.93 -3.02
N CYS A 62 35.07 27.45 -2.50
CA CYS A 62 35.21 27.85 -1.10
C CYS A 62 34.36 29.05 -0.69
N SER A 63 33.94 29.88 -1.64
CA SER A 63 33.04 31.01 -1.42
C SER A 63 32.03 31.06 -2.56
N PRO A 64 30.75 31.42 -2.31
CA PRO A 64 29.75 31.58 -3.37
C PRO A 64 30.16 32.62 -4.43
N ASN A 65 31.04 33.55 -4.09
CA ASN A 65 31.52 34.58 -5.00
C ASN A 65 32.95 34.33 -5.52
N VAL A 66 33.54 33.14 -5.30
CA VAL A 66 34.93 32.87 -5.70
C VAL A 66 35.12 32.98 -7.21
N ALA A 67 34.19 32.45 -8.01
CA ALA A 67 34.21 32.58 -9.47
C ALA A 67 34.06 34.03 -9.92
N VAL A 68 33.11 34.77 -9.32
CA VAL A 68 32.85 36.18 -9.63
C VAL A 68 34.11 37.03 -9.41
N LEU A 69 34.77 36.88 -8.25
CA LEU A 69 36.00 37.61 -7.94
C LEU A 69 37.14 37.20 -8.88
N MET A 70 37.43 35.90 -8.96
CA MET A 70 38.62 35.40 -9.64
C MET A 70 38.55 35.63 -11.15
N CYS A 71 37.38 35.41 -11.77
CA CYS A 71 37.19 35.62 -13.19
C CYS A 71 37.17 37.10 -13.57
N ARG A 72 36.57 38.00 -12.77
CA ARG A 72 36.59 39.44 -13.10
C ARG A 72 37.97 40.08 -12.94
N VAL A 73 38.86 39.48 -12.15
CA VAL A 73 40.26 39.89 -12.03
C VAL A 73 41.12 39.27 -13.14
N ALA A 74 40.97 37.97 -13.37
CA ALA A 74 41.80 37.23 -14.32
C ALA A 74 41.37 37.41 -15.77
N VAL A 75 40.08 37.64 -16.04
CA VAL A 75 39.51 37.74 -17.38
C VAL A 75 38.51 38.89 -17.43
N PRO A 76 38.96 40.14 -17.24
CA PRO A 76 38.05 41.26 -17.11
C PRO A 76 37.20 41.47 -18.38
N GLU A 77 35.99 41.98 -18.17
CA GLU A 77 35.04 42.31 -19.22
C GLU A 77 35.62 43.29 -20.24
N CYS A 78 35.29 43.09 -21.51
CA CYS A 78 35.68 43.98 -22.59
C CYS A 78 34.69 45.16 -22.70
N GLY A 79 35.16 46.39 -22.53
CA GLY A 79 34.35 47.60 -22.72
C GLY A 79 35.17 48.82 -23.14
N SER A 80 34.49 49.86 -23.62
CA SER A 80 35.07 51.19 -23.85
C SER A 80 35.43 51.85 -22.52
N GLU A 81 36.53 52.59 -22.50
CA GLU A 81 37.36 52.85 -21.30
C GLU A 81 36.72 53.57 -20.10
N GLU A 82 35.45 53.96 -20.13
CA GLU A 82 34.83 54.69 -19.00
C GLU A 82 33.58 54.04 -18.36
N ASP A 83 33.01 52.95 -18.91
CA ASP A 83 31.77 52.36 -18.33
C ASP A 83 31.77 50.83 -18.20
N GLY A 84 32.77 50.13 -18.77
CA GLY A 84 32.75 48.66 -18.91
C GLY A 84 33.73 47.85 -18.04
N ARG A 85 34.35 48.45 -17.01
CA ARG A 85 35.35 47.75 -16.16
C ARG A 85 35.03 47.88 -14.67
N MET A 86 33.84 47.49 -14.24
CA MET A 86 33.59 47.36 -12.79
C MET A 86 34.47 46.25 -12.22
N LYS A 87 35.55 46.67 -11.56
CA LYS A 87 36.43 45.78 -10.78
C LYS A 87 35.66 45.25 -9.57
N PRO A 88 36.01 44.07 -9.03
CA PRO A 88 35.45 43.58 -7.77
C PRO A 88 35.74 44.56 -6.62
N CYS A 89 34.83 44.64 -5.66
CA CYS A 89 35.04 45.48 -4.47
C CYS A 89 36.07 44.88 -3.52
N ARG A 90 36.76 45.74 -2.75
CA ARG A 90 37.67 45.33 -1.67
C ARG A 90 36.99 44.38 -0.68
N ALA A 91 35.79 44.76 -0.22
CA ALA A 91 35.01 43.95 0.73
C ALA A 91 34.68 42.55 0.19
N LEU A 92 34.33 42.45 -1.11
CA LEU A 92 34.12 41.17 -1.77
C LEU A 92 35.41 40.32 -1.78
N CYS A 93 36.54 40.93 -2.13
CA CYS A 93 37.82 40.23 -2.17
C CYS A 93 38.25 39.72 -0.80
N GLU A 94 38.13 40.55 0.24
CA GLU A 94 38.47 40.17 1.61
C GLU A 94 37.59 39.03 2.13
N LYS A 95 36.30 39.08 1.82
CA LYS A 95 35.34 38.04 2.18
C LYS A 95 35.70 36.70 1.52
N VAL A 96 35.87 36.67 0.20
CA VAL A 96 36.27 35.46 -0.52
C VAL A 96 37.62 34.95 -0.03
N ARG A 97 38.60 35.82 0.21
CA ARG A 97 39.91 35.42 0.75
C ARG A 97 39.77 34.72 2.10
N THR A 98 38.92 35.24 2.97
CA THR A 98 38.66 34.67 4.30
C THR A 98 37.95 33.33 4.19
N ASP A 99 36.87 33.25 3.40
CA ASP A 99 36.09 32.03 3.16
C ASP A 99 36.98 30.89 2.59
N CYS A 100 37.96 31.26 1.77
CA CYS A 100 38.81 30.32 1.05
C CYS A 100 40.10 29.92 1.77
N ASP A 101 40.51 30.61 2.84
CA ASP A 101 41.81 30.39 3.47
C ASP A 101 42.03 28.94 3.94
N ALA A 102 41.02 28.35 4.60
CA ALA A 102 41.12 26.98 5.11
C ALA A 102 41.22 25.94 3.97
N GLN A 103 40.40 26.07 2.93
CA GLN A 103 40.39 25.11 1.82
C GLN A 103 41.62 25.23 0.93
N LEU A 104 42.11 26.45 0.70
CA LEU A 104 43.32 26.69 -0.08
C LEU A 104 44.56 26.14 0.63
N LYS A 105 44.67 26.33 1.95
CA LYS A 105 45.72 25.70 2.78
C LYS A 105 45.64 24.18 2.73
N ALA A 106 44.44 23.61 2.89
CA ALA A 106 44.24 22.16 2.84
C ALA A 106 44.66 21.53 1.50
N LYS A 107 44.40 22.23 0.38
CA LYS A 107 44.76 21.77 -0.97
C LYS A 107 46.15 22.23 -1.44
N ARG A 108 46.92 22.92 -0.59
CA ARG A 108 48.22 23.55 -0.94
C ARG A 108 48.15 24.47 -2.16
N ILE A 109 47.02 25.15 -2.34
CA ILE A 109 46.81 26.14 -3.41
C ILE A 109 47.11 27.52 -2.81
N SER A 110 47.99 28.28 -3.45
CA SER A 110 48.35 29.63 -2.99
C SER A 110 47.41 30.69 -3.56
N TRP A 111 46.99 31.65 -2.74
CA TRP A 111 46.28 32.83 -3.21
C TRP A 111 47.13 33.61 -4.24
N PRO A 112 46.54 34.15 -5.33
CA PRO A 112 47.31 34.84 -6.36
C PRO A 112 48.02 36.07 -5.79
N SER A 113 49.35 36.10 -5.85
CA SER A 113 50.18 37.16 -5.25
C SER A 113 49.94 38.56 -5.82
N ARG A 114 49.40 38.63 -7.04
CA ARG A 114 49.00 39.86 -7.73
C ARG A 114 47.62 40.37 -7.31
N LEU A 115 46.78 39.54 -6.66
CA LEU A 115 45.45 39.93 -6.18
C LEU A 115 45.53 40.38 -4.72
N ARG A 116 45.83 41.67 -4.52
CA ARG A 116 45.78 42.33 -3.21
C ARG A 116 44.44 43.03 -3.03
N CYS A 117 43.62 42.59 -2.08
CA CYS A 117 42.29 43.16 -1.89
C CYS A 117 42.31 44.67 -1.61
N ASP A 118 43.34 45.18 -0.93
CA ASP A 118 43.51 46.61 -0.64
C ASP A 118 43.63 47.46 -1.92
N SER A 119 44.07 46.87 -3.04
CA SER A 119 44.20 47.55 -4.33
C SER A 119 42.88 47.65 -5.12
N LEU A 120 41.80 47.06 -4.61
CA LEU A 120 40.48 47.12 -5.21
C LEU A 120 39.66 48.30 -4.65
N PRO A 121 38.74 48.86 -5.46
CA PRO A 121 37.88 49.97 -5.05
C PRO A 121 36.90 49.58 -3.93
N GLU A 122 36.48 50.58 -3.13
CA GLU A 122 35.48 50.41 -2.07
C GLU A 122 34.03 50.61 -2.57
N SER A 123 33.84 51.45 -3.59
CA SER A 123 32.55 51.80 -4.21
C SER A 123 32.63 51.79 -5.75
N ASN A 124 31.48 51.82 -6.43
CA ASN A 124 31.38 51.68 -7.90
C ASN A 124 32.10 50.43 -8.45
N CYS A 125 31.85 49.31 -7.78
CA CYS A 125 32.54 48.04 -7.99
C CYS A 125 31.58 46.86 -7.78
N VAL A 126 31.98 45.67 -8.23
CA VAL A 126 31.15 44.46 -8.10
C VAL A 126 31.26 43.90 -6.68
N GLN A 127 30.15 43.93 -5.93
CA GLN A 127 30.08 43.44 -4.54
C GLN A 127 29.85 41.92 -4.42
N GLY A 128 29.62 41.22 -5.54
CA GLY A 128 29.31 39.79 -5.56
C GLY A 128 27.84 39.57 -5.24
N GLN A 129 27.11 38.93 -6.15
CA GLN A 129 25.70 38.67 -5.96
C GLN A 129 25.52 37.51 -4.98
N VAL A 130 25.32 37.85 -3.70
CA VAL A 130 24.42 37.07 -2.86
C VAL A 130 23.01 37.41 -3.36
N PHE A 131 22.25 36.44 -3.86
CA PHE A 131 20.82 36.60 -4.06
C PHE A 131 20.14 36.67 -2.68
N SER A 132 20.36 37.77 -1.97
CA SER A 132 19.51 38.22 -0.87
C SER A 132 18.24 38.81 -1.46
N HIS A 133 17.11 38.47 -0.84
CA HIS A 133 15.75 38.88 -1.20
C HIS A 133 15.65 40.34 -1.68
N PRO A 134 14.88 40.65 -2.73
CA PRO A 134 14.33 41.99 -2.88
C PRO A 134 13.15 42.14 -1.91
N ASN A 135 13.21 43.17 -1.07
CA ASN A 135 12.00 43.73 -0.47
C ASN A 135 11.07 44.21 -1.61
N PRO A 136 9.73 44.15 -1.43
CA PRO A 136 8.77 44.20 -2.52
C PRO A 136 8.63 45.62 -3.02
N THR A 137 9.15 45.92 -4.20
CA THR A 137 8.65 47.00 -5.06
C THR A 137 9.33 46.93 -6.42
N GLN A 138 8.66 46.26 -7.36
CA GLN A 138 8.45 46.64 -8.77
C GLN A 138 8.17 45.38 -9.60
N THR A 139 6.88 45.07 -9.67
CA THR A 139 6.25 44.15 -10.62
C THR A 139 6.38 44.70 -12.04
N SER A 140 7.14 44.03 -12.90
CA SER A 140 6.71 43.87 -14.30
C SER A 140 5.97 42.54 -14.36
N SER A 141 4.63 42.56 -14.34
CA SER A 141 3.86 41.33 -14.56
C SER A 141 4.10 40.87 -16.00
N GLY A 142 4.82 39.77 -16.18
CA GLY A 142 4.89 39.12 -17.48
C GLY A 142 3.50 38.60 -17.87
N THR A 143 3.18 38.52 -19.15
CA THR A 143 1.93 37.90 -19.59
C THR A 143 2.09 36.38 -19.54
N CYS A 144 1.16 35.68 -18.91
CA CYS A 144 1.14 34.21 -18.95
C CYS A 144 0.83 33.75 -20.38
N GLU A 145 1.48 32.69 -20.84
CA GLU A 145 1.27 32.07 -22.14
C GLU A 145 1.15 30.56 -22.01
N GLU A 146 0.42 29.91 -22.93
CA GLU A 146 0.28 28.45 -22.93
C GLU A 146 1.62 27.73 -23.16
N ILE A 147 1.79 26.59 -22.49
CA ILE A 147 2.99 25.76 -22.64
C ILE A 147 3.03 25.14 -24.04
N ARG A 148 4.14 25.33 -24.74
CA ARG A 148 4.49 24.74 -26.04
C ARG A 148 5.76 23.90 -26.00
N VAL A 149 6.40 23.81 -24.84
CA VAL A 149 7.55 22.91 -24.61
C VAL A 149 7.04 21.48 -24.71
N HIS A 150 7.54 20.71 -25.68
CA HIS A 150 6.98 19.42 -26.08
C HIS A 150 6.98 18.40 -24.94
N LEU A 151 8.02 18.43 -24.11
CA LEU A 151 8.16 17.53 -22.97
C LEU A 151 7.32 17.96 -21.75
N CYS A 152 6.64 19.10 -21.78
CA CYS A 152 5.89 19.66 -20.65
C CYS A 152 4.41 19.94 -20.98
N LEU A 153 3.90 19.42 -22.09
CA LEU A 153 2.49 19.56 -22.46
C LEU A 153 1.53 18.84 -21.48
N ASP A 154 2.04 17.84 -20.76
CA ASP A 154 1.30 17.00 -19.81
C ASP A 154 1.51 17.39 -18.34
N GLN A 155 1.87 18.65 -18.07
CA GLN A 155 1.98 19.15 -16.69
C GLN A 155 0.61 19.45 -16.08
N THR A 156 0.55 19.54 -14.76
CA THR A 156 -0.68 19.87 -13.99
C THR A 156 -1.10 21.35 -14.13
N TYR A 157 -0.33 22.15 -14.85
CA TYR A 157 -0.61 23.54 -15.19
C TYR A 157 -0.35 23.75 -16.68
N SER A 158 -1.12 24.64 -17.29
CA SER A 158 -1.10 24.88 -18.74
C SER A 158 -0.44 26.22 -19.12
N GLU A 159 -0.18 27.10 -18.15
CA GLU A 159 0.33 28.45 -18.38
C GLU A 159 1.73 28.64 -17.78
N THR A 160 2.62 29.25 -18.56
CA THR A 160 3.99 29.62 -18.19
C THR A 160 4.27 31.10 -18.47
N VAL A 161 5.42 31.61 -18.04
CA VAL A 161 5.83 33.00 -18.31
C VAL A 161 7.32 33.05 -18.61
N MET A 162 7.67 33.83 -19.63
CA MET A 162 9.04 34.05 -20.05
C MET A 162 9.55 35.43 -19.60
N PRO A 163 10.83 35.57 -19.22
CA PRO A 163 11.85 34.54 -19.26
C PRO A 163 11.68 33.47 -18.17
N ASN A 164 12.02 32.22 -18.48
CA ASN A 164 11.99 31.13 -17.50
C ASN A 164 13.10 31.28 -16.45
N ILE A 165 13.17 30.37 -15.48
CA ILE A 165 14.11 30.47 -14.34
C ILE A 165 15.58 30.50 -14.80
N LEU A 166 15.89 29.83 -15.91
CA LEU A 166 17.22 29.80 -16.53
C LEU A 166 17.51 31.03 -17.41
N GLY A 167 16.55 31.94 -17.55
CA GLY A 167 16.71 33.17 -18.34
C GLY A 167 16.42 33.00 -19.83
N HIS A 168 15.90 31.86 -20.29
CA HIS A 168 15.47 31.72 -21.68
C HIS A 168 14.33 32.70 -21.96
N THR A 169 14.40 33.44 -23.06
CA THR A 169 13.43 34.48 -23.40
C THR A 169 12.23 33.99 -24.22
N SER A 170 12.27 32.75 -24.71
CA SER A 170 11.15 32.12 -25.42
C SER A 170 11.08 30.62 -25.16
N GLN A 171 9.87 30.06 -25.22
CA GLN A 171 9.66 28.62 -25.02
C GLN A 171 10.35 27.75 -26.07
N ALA A 172 10.54 28.24 -27.31
CA ALA A 172 11.25 27.50 -28.36
C ALA A 172 12.73 27.25 -28.00
N VAL A 173 13.38 28.23 -27.37
CA VAL A 173 14.77 28.07 -26.90
C VAL A 173 14.81 27.14 -25.68
N ALA A 174 13.85 27.29 -24.77
CA ALA A 174 13.72 26.42 -23.61
C ALA A 174 13.48 24.95 -24.00
N ASP A 175 12.62 24.69 -24.98
CA ASP A 175 12.31 23.36 -25.51
C ASP A 175 13.55 22.69 -26.13
N LEU A 176 14.30 23.43 -26.95
CA LEU A 176 15.53 22.93 -27.56
C LEU A 176 16.60 22.60 -26.50
N ASP A 177 16.76 23.45 -25.48
CA ASP A 177 17.75 23.18 -24.42
C ASP A 177 17.30 22.03 -23.50
N MET A 178 16.01 21.94 -23.18
CA MET A 178 15.44 20.84 -22.38
C MET A 178 15.49 19.50 -23.12
N SER A 179 15.38 19.49 -24.45
CA SER A 179 15.42 18.27 -25.26
C SER A 179 16.70 17.43 -25.06
N LYS A 180 17.79 18.04 -24.59
CA LYS A 180 19.05 17.37 -24.23
C LYS A 180 18.86 16.32 -23.13
N TYR A 181 17.84 16.48 -22.29
CA TYR A 181 17.52 15.52 -21.22
C TYR A 181 16.55 14.42 -21.65
N SER A 182 16.06 14.43 -22.90
CA SER A 182 15.10 13.42 -23.40
C SER A 182 15.56 11.97 -23.17
N PRO A 183 16.84 11.59 -23.40
CA PRO A 183 17.29 10.23 -23.12
C PRO A 183 17.17 9.86 -21.63
N PHE A 184 17.42 10.81 -20.72
CA PHE A 184 17.33 10.58 -19.28
C PHE A 184 15.89 10.53 -18.78
N ILE A 185 15.01 11.32 -19.39
CA ILE A 185 13.55 11.26 -19.17
C ILE A 185 12.98 9.93 -19.68
N GLN A 186 13.42 9.45 -20.85
CA GLN A 186 12.98 8.17 -21.43
C GLN A 186 13.53 6.93 -20.70
N VAL A 187 14.74 7.05 -20.14
CA VAL A 187 15.32 6.03 -19.26
C VAL A 187 14.71 6.07 -17.86
N ASP A 188 14.02 7.16 -17.53
CA ASP A 188 13.32 7.40 -16.27
C ASP A 188 14.22 7.13 -15.05
N CYS A 189 15.39 7.77 -15.05
CA CYS A 189 16.33 7.62 -13.93
C CYS A 189 15.82 8.19 -12.60
N SER A 190 14.84 9.09 -12.67
CA SER A 190 14.09 9.60 -11.51
C SER A 190 12.73 10.08 -12.00
N SER A 191 11.66 9.61 -11.36
CA SER A 191 10.29 10.07 -11.61
C SER A 191 10.11 11.57 -11.33
N HIS A 192 11.04 12.18 -10.60
CA HIS A 192 11.07 13.61 -10.31
C HIS A 192 11.83 14.44 -11.35
N LEU A 193 12.56 13.82 -12.29
CA LEU A 193 13.37 14.54 -13.27
C LEU A 193 12.51 15.38 -14.22
N LYS A 194 11.47 14.79 -14.83
CA LYS A 194 10.59 15.50 -15.77
C LYS A 194 9.82 16.64 -15.09
N PRO A 195 9.14 16.43 -13.94
CA PRO A 195 8.50 17.52 -13.20
C PRO A 195 9.47 18.65 -12.81
N PHE A 196 10.67 18.29 -12.33
CA PHE A 196 11.70 19.27 -12.01
C PHE A 196 12.13 20.08 -13.25
N LEU A 197 12.44 19.42 -14.36
CA LEU A 197 12.84 20.13 -15.58
C LEU A 197 11.73 21.04 -16.09
N CYS A 198 10.46 20.59 -16.11
CA CYS A 198 9.34 21.43 -16.52
C CYS A 198 9.14 22.65 -15.61
N SER A 199 9.28 22.49 -14.29
CA SER A 199 9.20 23.60 -13.34
C SER A 199 10.31 24.65 -13.50
N VAL A 200 11.42 24.30 -14.16
CA VAL A 200 12.55 25.21 -14.43
C VAL A 200 12.49 25.82 -15.83
N TYR A 201 12.17 24.98 -16.83
CA TYR A 201 12.16 25.35 -18.26
C TYR A 201 10.85 25.98 -18.72
N SER A 202 9.73 25.63 -18.10
CA SER A 202 8.40 26.20 -18.35
C SER A 202 7.68 26.42 -17.01
N PRO A 203 8.20 27.28 -16.10
CA PRO A 203 7.65 27.44 -14.75
C PRO A 203 6.19 27.88 -14.80
N LYS A 204 5.40 27.45 -13.82
CA LYS A 204 4.01 27.87 -13.68
C LYS A 204 3.90 29.38 -13.57
N CYS A 205 2.98 29.96 -14.34
CA CYS A 205 2.64 31.37 -14.23
C CYS A 205 1.50 31.56 -13.22
N VAL A 206 1.70 32.44 -12.23
CA VAL A 206 0.62 32.89 -11.34
C VAL A 206 0.63 34.41 -11.33
N SER A 207 -0.45 34.99 -11.85
CA SER A 207 -0.63 36.44 -11.97
C SER A 207 0.56 37.14 -12.64
N GLY A 208 1.12 36.52 -13.69
CA GLY A 208 2.24 37.07 -14.44
C GLY A 208 3.61 36.90 -13.80
N THR A 209 3.71 36.09 -12.75
CA THR A 209 4.95 35.78 -12.05
C THR A 209 5.26 34.29 -12.16
N ARG A 210 6.51 33.95 -12.46
CA ARG A 210 7.01 32.56 -12.50
C ARG A 210 7.16 32.02 -11.08
N GLN A 211 6.65 30.81 -10.84
CA GLN A 211 6.88 30.09 -9.58
C GLN A 211 8.12 29.19 -9.69
N PRO A 212 9.10 29.30 -8.77
CA PRO A 212 10.28 28.44 -8.76
C PRO A 212 10.02 27.08 -8.11
N PRO A 213 10.70 26.00 -8.52
CA PRO A 213 10.57 24.71 -7.85
C PRO A 213 11.29 24.66 -6.53
N CYS A 214 10.87 23.71 -5.69
CA CYS A 214 11.55 23.47 -4.43
C CYS A 214 12.87 22.74 -4.58
N ARG A 215 13.81 23.09 -3.71
CA ARG A 215 15.11 22.40 -3.57
C ARG A 215 14.96 20.90 -3.39
N THR A 216 13.97 20.47 -2.61
CA THR A 216 13.66 19.06 -2.35
C THR A 216 13.30 18.30 -3.62
N LEU A 217 12.57 18.91 -4.56
CA LEU A 217 12.23 18.31 -5.85
C LEU A 217 13.48 18.14 -6.71
N CYS A 218 14.35 19.16 -6.75
CA CYS A 218 15.64 19.07 -7.43
C CYS A 218 16.51 17.95 -6.85
N GLU A 219 16.61 17.84 -5.52
CA GLU A 219 17.46 16.85 -4.85
C GLU A 219 16.98 15.42 -5.18
N LYS A 220 15.67 15.19 -5.22
CA LYS A 220 15.07 13.92 -5.64
C LYS A 220 15.27 13.61 -7.13
N ALA A 221 15.23 14.64 -8.00
CA ALA A 221 15.57 14.48 -9.41
C ALA A 221 17.05 14.11 -9.60
N ARG A 222 17.95 14.78 -8.87
CA ARG A 222 19.40 14.56 -8.93
C ARG A 222 19.80 13.18 -8.42
N THR A 223 19.31 12.75 -7.26
CA THR A 223 19.73 11.47 -6.64
C THR A 223 19.50 10.24 -7.53
N GLY A 224 18.39 10.21 -8.27
CA GLY A 224 18.12 9.11 -9.22
C GLY A 224 18.94 9.17 -10.52
N CYS A 225 19.29 10.38 -10.98
CA CYS A 225 19.86 10.57 -12.32
C CYS A 225 21.36 10.88 -12.37
N GLU A 226 21.95 11.40 -11.30
CA GLU A 226 23.33 11.89 -11.27
C GLU A 226 24.36 10.81 -11.60
N SER A 227 24.19 9.60 -11.04
CA SER A 227 25.09 8.47 -11.29
C SER A 227 25.03 7.99 -12.75
N LEU A 228 23.85 8.03 -13.36
CA LEU A 228 23.63 7.66 -14.76
C LEU A 228 24.21 8.71 -15.70
N MET A 229 23.95 9.99 -15.44
CA MET A 229 24.54 11.10 -16.22
C MET A 229 26.07 11.05 -16.18
N LYS A 230 26.65 10.84 -14.99
CA LYS A 230 28.11 10.72 -14.80
C LYS A 230 28.72 9.55 -15.59
N ARG A 231 28.00 8.42 -15.69
CA ARG A 231 28.43 7.25 -16.48
C ARG A 231 28.53 7.57 -17.99
N TYR A 232 27.65 8.43 -18.50
CA TYR A 232 27.69 8.91 -19.88
C TYR A 232 28.55 10.17 -20.07
N GLY A 233 29.36 10.54 -19.07
CA GLY A 233 30.26 11.69 -19.13
C GLY A 233 29.57 13.05 -19.01
N ILE A 234 28.31 13.08 -18.56
CA ILE A 234 27.52 14.31 -18.37
C ILE A 234 27.45 14.60 -16.88
N LEU A 235 27.95 15.76 -16.47
CA LEU A 235 27.81 16.22 -15.07
C LEU A 235 26.46 16.91 -14.87
N TRP A 236 25.95 16.87 -13.64
CA TRP A 236 24.76 17.63 -13.28
C TRP A 236 25.03 19.13 -13.53
N PRO A 237 24.23 19.83 -14.35
CA PRO A 237 24.53 21.20 -14.76
C PRO A 237 24.50 22.19 -13.58
N GLU A 238 25.41 23.15 -13.60
CA GLU A 238 25.50 24.22 -12.59
C GLU A 238 24.19 25.00 -12.45
N ALA A 239 23.53 25.28 -13.58
CA ALA A 239 22.27 26.01 -13.63
C ALA A 239 21.07 25.25 -13.01
N LEU A 240 21.21 23.94 -12.78
CA LEU A 240 20.21 23.08 -12.15
C LEU A 240 20.63 22.63 -10.74
N ARG A 241 21.65 23.25 -10.14
CA ARG A 241 22.08 22.88 -8.79
C ARG A 241 21.00 23.14 -7.76
N CYS A 242 20.76 22.13 -6.94
CA CYS A 242 19.65 22.18 -5.98
C CYS A 242 19.83 23.25 -4.91
N GLU A 243 21.07 23.63 -4.63
CA GLU A 243 21.40 24.71 -3.70
C GLU A 243 20.92 26.10 -4.19
N ALA A 244 20.58 26.25 -5.47
CA ALA A 244 20.06 27.49 -6.06
C ALA A 244 18.55 27.71 -5.83
N PHE A 245 17.83 26.70 -5.32
CA PHE A 245 16.40 26.77 -5.06
C PHE A 245 16.12 26.89 -3.56
N THR A 246 15.06 27.62 -3.19
CA THR A 246 14.65 27.80 -1.78
C THR A 246 13.73 26.65 -1.34
N THR A 247 13.50 26.55 -0.03
CA THR A 247 12.54 25.60 0.60
C THR A 247 11.29 26.30 1.15
N GLU A 248 11.25 27.62 1.17
CA GLU A 248 10.23 28.41 1.87
C GLU A 248 9.20 29.08 0.94
N THR A 249 9.54 29.32 -0.34
CA THR A 249 8.71 30.07 -1.31
C THR A 249 8.78 29.46 -2.71
N CYS A 250 8.47 28.16 -2.80
CA CYS A 250 8.61 27.37 -4.03
C CYS A 250 7.42 26.44 -4.24
N GLU A 251 7.15 26.07 -5.49
CA GLU A 251 6.17 25.04 -5.82
C GLU A 251 6.80 23.67 -5.53
N ASN A 252 6.28 22.98 -4.52
CA ASN A 252 6.52 21.56 -4.33
C ASN A 252 5.80 20.85 -5.48
N THR A 253 6.49 20.53 -6.57
CA THR A 253 5.95 19.64 -7.62
C THR A 253 6.01 18.17 -7.18
N LEU A 254 5.49 17.94 -5.98
CA LEU A 254 4.71 16.77 -5.65
C LEU A 254 3.32 17.35 -5.38
N GLY A 255 2.34 17.06 -6.24
CA GLY A 255 0.92 17.26 -5.96
C GLY A 255 0.48 16.34 -4.82
N LEU A 256 1.11 16.50 -3.66
CA LEU A 256 0.81 15.94 -2.37
C LEU A 256 1.11 17.00 -1.30
N ASP A 257 0.65 18.24 -1.48
CA ASP A 257 -0.01 18.96 -0.39
C ASP A 257 -0.64 20.27 -0.87
N GLN A 258 -1.93 20.41 -0.56
CA GLN A 258 -2.82 21.57 -0.71
C GLN A 258 -3.37 21.87 -2.11
N THR A 259 -4.24 20.99 -2.57
CA THR A 259 -5.60 21.43 -2.92
C THR A 259 -6.55 20.88 -1.86
N SER A 260 -7.66 21.55 -1.58
CA SER A 260 -8.79 21.02 -0.80
C SER A 260 -8.89 19.49 -0.94
N PRO A 261 -9.08 18.71 0.15
CA PRO A 261 -9.02 17.25 0.08
C PRO A 261 -9.87 16.77 -1.09
N ALA A 262 -9.21 16.22 -2.12
CA ALA A 262 -9.91 15.53 -3.19
C ALA A 262 -10.72 14.45 -2.49
N SER A 263 -12.04 14.45 -2.72
CA SER A 263 -12.91 13.54 -2.01
C SER A 263 -12.52 12.11 -2.35
N CYS A 264 -12.17 11.32 -1.33
CA CYS A 264 -11.99 9.89 -1.52
C CYS A 264 -13.26 9.34 -2.20
N GLN A 265 -13.09 8.48 -3.18
CA GLN A 265 -14.17 7.84 -3.91
C GLN A 265 -14.12 6.32 -3.70
N GLU A 266 -15.27 5.67 -3.76
CA GLU A 266 -15.34 4.21 -3.73
C GLU A 266 -14.66 3.62 -4.97
N ILE A 267 -13.96 2.50 -4.79
CA ILE A 267 -13.33 1.79 -5.89
C ILE A 267 -14.42 1.13 -6.75
N THR A 268 -14.59 1.60 -7.97
CA THR A 268 -15.54 1.04 -8.94
C THR A 268 -14.88 0.06 -9.91
N VAL A 269 -13.55 0.15 -10.08
CA VAL A 269 -12.75 -0.73 -10.92
C VAL A 269 -12.97 -2.19 -10.49
N PRO A 270 -13.61 -3.05 -11.31
CA PRO A 270 -13.95 -4.42 -10.92
C PRO A 270 -12.73 -5.24 -10.48
N PHE A 271 -11.59 -4.99 -11.11
CA PHE A 271 -10.32 -5.64 -10.83
C PHE A 271 -9.76 -5.34 -9.41
N CYS A 272 -10.07 -4.15 -8.86
CA CYS A 272 -9.55 -3.72 -7.56
C CYS A 272 -10.57 -3.83 -6.42
N LYS A 273 -11.51 -4.75 -6.54
CA LYS A 273 -12.44 -5.10 -5.46
C LYS A 273 -11.81 -6.10 -4.49
N ASN A 274 -12.35 -6.18 -3.27
CA ASN A 274 -11.92 -7.10 -2.20
C ASN A 274 -10.49 -6.88 -1.69
N LEU A 275 -10.00 -5.64 -1.75
CA LEU A 275 -8.75 -5.24 -1.12
C LEU A 275 -8.98 -4.88 0.36
N PRO A 276 -7.91 -4.77 1.19
CA PRO A 276 -8.01 -4.31 2.58
C PRO A 276 -8.57 -2.88 2.73
N TYR A 277 -8.66 -2.13 1.63
CA TYR A 277 -9.22 -0.79 1.55
C TYR A 277 -10.25 -0.70 0.41
N THR A 278 -11.26 0.16 0.58
CA THR A 278 -12.35 0.32 -0.40
C THR A 278 -12.39 1.69 -1.07
N ARG A 279 -11.55 2.63 -0.60
CA ARG A 279 -11.57 4.04 -1.02
C ARG A 279 -10.25 4.41 -1.69
N THR A 280 -10.36 5.06 -2.85
CA THR A 280 -9.22 5.58 -3.63
C THR A 280 -9.33 7.09 -3.81
N VAL A 281 -8.25 7.72 -4.22
CA VAL A 281 -8.24 9.12 -4.65
C VAL A 281 -7.49 9.24 -5.97
N LEU A 282 -7.91 10.21 -6.79
CA LEU A 282 -7.29 10.53 -8.07
C LEU A 282 -6.91 12.03 -8.11
N PRO A 283 -5.84 12.41 -8.84
CA PRO A 283 -5.08 11.55 -9.75
C PRO A 283 -4.23 10.50 -9.04
N ASN A 284 -4.14 9.30 -9.63
CA ASN A 284 -3.23 8.27 -9.13
C ASN A 284 -1.77 8.61 -9.51
N MET A 285 -0.83 7.76 -9.09
CA MET A 285 0.60 7.96 -9.35
C MET A 285 1.00 7.82 -10.82
N MET A 286 0.11 7.25 -11.64
CA MET A 286 0.24 7.13 -13.09
C MET A 286 -0.43 8.30 -13.82
N GLY A 287 -0.97 9.28 -13.10
CA GLY A 287 -1.60 10.49 -13.65
C GLY A 287 -3.06 10.32 -14.09
N HIS A 288 -3.68 9.15 -13.88
CA HIS A 288 -5.08 8.95 -14.24
C HIS A 288 -5.99 9.79 -13.36
N THR A 289 -6.91 10.52 -13.97
CA THR A 289 -7.85 11.41 -13.28
C THR A 289 -9.22 10.78 -13.04
N ASN A 290 -9.53 9.64 -13.66
CA ASN A 290 -10.77 8.88 -13.48
C ASN A 290 -10.52 7.36 -13.41
N GLN A 291 -11.47 6.62 -12.83
CA GLN A 291 -11.36 5.16 -12.64
C GLN A 291 -11.66 4.35 -13.92
N GLU A 292 -12.28 4.96 -14.93
CA GLU A 292 -12.59 4.30 -16.21
C GLU A 292 -11.30 4.06 -17.00
N ASP A 293 -10.44 5.07 -17.10
CA ASP A 293 -9.12 4.98 -17.73
C ASP A 293 -8.21 4.01 -16.98
N VAL A 294 -8.27 4.03 -15.64
CA VAL A 294 -7.57 3.04 -14.80
C VAL A 294 -8.01 1.62 -15.16
N GLY A 295 -9.33 1.39 -15.27
CA GLY A 295 -9.86 0.08 -15.64
C GLY A 295 -9.33 -0.39 -16.98
N LEU A 296 -9.24 0.51 -17.98
CA LEU A 296 -8.70 0.19 -19.31
C LEU A 296 -7.22 -0.18 -19.26
N GLU A 297 -6.39 0.58 -18.55
CA GLU A 297 -4.95 0.29 -18.49
C GLU A 297 -4.65 -1.00 -17.72
N VAL A 298 -5.32 -1.19 -16.58
CA VAL A 298 -5.12 -2.38 -15.74
C VAL A 298 -5.61 -3.66 -16.42
N ASN A 299 -6.58 -3.57 -17.34
CA ASN A 299 -7.05 -4.72 -18.11
C ASN A 299 -5.94 -5.37 -18.98
N ASN A 300 -4.85 -4.66 -19.29
CA ASN A 300 -3.70 -5.21 -20.00
C ASN A 300 -3.01 -6.35 -19.21
N PHE A 301 -3.20 -6.41 -17.89
CA PHE A 301 -2.61 -7.42 -17.01
C PHE A 301 -3.52 -8.63 -16.77
N LEU A 302 -4.76 -8.62 -17.28
CA LEU A 302 -5.73 -9.72 -17.11
C LEU A 302 -5.19 -11.10 -17.51
N PRO A 303 -4.39 -11.28 -18.57
CA PRO A 303 -3.82 -12.58 -18.90
C PRO A 303 -2.93 -13.14 -17.79
N LEU A 304 -2.11 -12.30 -17.14
CA LEU A 304 -1.20 -12.71 -16.06
C LEU A 304 -1.97 -13.14 -14.81
N LEU A 305 -3.07 -12.44 -14.52
CA LEU A 305 -3.96 -12.76 -13.41
C LEU A 305 -4.74 -14.05 -13.63
N LYS A 306 -5.19 -14.32 -14.86
CA LYS A 306 -5.84 -15.59 -15.20
C LYS A 306 -4.90 -16.79 -15.07
N VAL A 307 -3.60 -16.56 -15.31
CA VAL A 307 -2.56 -17.57 -15.10
C VAL A 307 -2.15 -17.67 -13.62
N ASP A 308 -2.54 -16.69 -12.81
CA ASP A 308 -2.27 -16.61 -11.37
C ASP A 308 -0.77 -16.78 -11.06
N CYS A 309 0.06 -16.03 -11.78
CA CYS A 309 1.52 -16.13 -11.66
C CYS A 309 2.08 -15.62 -10.33
N SER A 310 1.35 -14.74 -9.65
CA SER A 310 1.71 -14.27 -8.30
C SER A 310 0.44 -13.78 -7.58
N PRO A 311 0.21 -14.20 -6.32
CA PRO A 311 -0.91 -13.70 -5.52
C PRO A 311 -0.76 -12.21 -5.18
N HIS A 312 0.45 -11.66 -5.32
CA HIS A 312 0.76 -10.26 -5.04
C HIS A 312 0.46 -9.34 -6.22
N LEU A 313 0.18 -9.87 -7.41
CA LEU A 313 0.02 -9.06 -8.62
C LEU A 313 -1.20 -8.14 -8.53
N GLN A 314 -2.34 -8.64 -8.05
CA GLN A 314 -3.55 -7.83 -7.92
C GLN A 314 -3.43 -6.72 -6.86
N PRO A 315 -3.02 -7.01 -5.61
CA PRO A 315 -2.76 -5.98 -4.62
C PRO A 315 -1.72 -4.95 -5.10
N PHE A 316 -0.66 -5.40 -5.78
CA PHE A 316 0.36 -4.51 -6.33
C PHE A 316 -0.21 -3.55 -7.39
N LEU A 317 -0.86 -4.07 -8.43
CA LEU A 317 -1.42 -3.22 -9.48
C LEU A 317 -2.45 -2.24 -8.91
N CYS A 318 -3.31 -2.69 -8.00
CA CYS A 318 -4.28 -1.81 -7.36
C CYS A 318 -3.63 -0.76 -6.45
N SER A 319 -2.51 -1.07 -5.79
CA SER A 319 -1.75 -0.07 -5.01
C SER A 319 -1.16 1.05 -5.87
N VAL A 320 -0.90 0.79 -7.17
CA VAL A 320 -0.39 1.77 -8.14
C VAL A 320 -1.54 2.56 -8.77
N TYR A 321 -2.57 1.86 -9.22
CA TYR A 321 -3.61 2.41 -10.09
C TYR A 321 -4.87 2.88 -9.34
N THR A 322 -5.19 2.29 -8.20
CA THR A 322 -6.27 2.71 -7.29
C THR A 322 -5.73 2.77 -5.85
N PRO A 323 -4.77 3.66 -5.54
CA PRO A 323 -4.12 3.71 -4.24
C PRO A 323 -5.10 4.02 -3.11
N GLU A 324 -4.84 3.49 -1.91
CA GLU A 324 -5.62 3.80 -0.71
C GLU A 324 -5.69 5.33 -0.48
N CYS A 325 -6.90 5.85 -0.26
CA CYS A 325 -7.08 7.24 0.12
C CYS A 325 -6.88 7.43 1.62
N VAL A 326 -5.82 8.11 2.02
CA VAL A 326 -5.56 8.48 3.41
C VAL A 326 -5.64 10.00 3.52
N SER A 327 -6.65 10.51 4.23
CA SER A 327 -6.86 11.95 4.42
C SER A 327 -6.93 12.75 3.12
N GLY A 328 -7.51 12.18 2.05
CA GLY A 328 -7.63 12.83 0.74
C GLY A 328 -6.38 12.70 -0.14
N MET A 329 -5.42 11.84 0.24
CA MET A 329 -4.13 11.68 -0.45
C MET A 329 -3.89 10.21 -0.83
N PRO A 330 -3.33 9.94 -2.02
CA PRO A 330 -3.01 8.58 -2.45
C PRO A 330 -1.82 8.07 -1.66
N ARG A 331 -1.98 6.92 -1.02
CA ARG A 331 -0.88 6.21 -0.38
C ARG A 331 0.01 5.56 -1.45
N PRO A 332 1.35 5.73 -1.36
CA PRO A 332 2.25 5.15 -2.35
C PRO A 332 2.39 3.63 -2.18
N PRO A 333 2.56 2.89 -3.30
CA PRO A 333 2.86 1.47 -3.29
C PRO A 333 4.27 1.25 -2.75
N CYS A 334 4.49 0.05 -2.24
CA CYS A 334 5.74 -0.34 -1.60
C CYS A 334 6.53 -1.35 -2.45
N ARG A 335 7.85 -1.30 -2.31
CA ARG A 335 8.82 -2.05 -3.12
C ARG A 335 8.69 -3.56 -2.91
N THR A 336 8.53 -4.03 -1.68
CA THR A 336 8.44 -5.48 -1.42
C THR A 336 7.21 -6.08 -2.08
N LEU A 337 6.04 -5.43 -1.99
CA LEU A 337 4.84 -5.87 -2.72
C LEU A 337 5.07 -5.98 -4.23
N CYS A 338 5.75 -4.98 -4.83
CA CYS A 338 6.15 -5.04 -6.23
C CYS A 338 7.07 -6.22 -6.54
N GLU A 339 8.12 -6.43 -5.72
CA GLU A 339 9.10 -7.50 -5.94
C GLU A 339 8.45 -8.89 -5.89
N HIS A 340 7.52 -9.08 -4.96
CA HIS A 340 6.74 -10.32 -4.86
C HIS A 340 5.77 -10.50 -6.05
N ALA A 341 5.16 -9.43 -6.55
CA ALA A 341 4.36 -9.49 -7.78
C ALA A 341 5.22 -9.83 -9.00
N ARG A 342 6.38 -9.18 -9.12
CA ARG A 342 7.32 -9.35 -10.23
C ARG A 342 7.92 -10.74 -10.26
N SER A 343 8.43 -11.25 -9.15
CA SER A 343 9.18 -12.52 -9.12
C SER A 343 8.42 -13.71 -9.70
N GLY A 344 7.10 -13.81 -9.45
CA GLY A 344 6.25 -14.87 -10.02
C GLY A 344 5.89 -14.65 -11.50
N CYS A 345 5.69 -13.40 -11.91
CA CYS A 345 5.13 -13.06 -13.22
C CYS A 345 6.19 -12.72 -14.29
N GLU A 346 7.35 -12.20 -13.90
CA GLU A 346 8.43 -11.79 -14.81
C GLU A 346 9.00 -12.97 -15.60
N THR A 347 9.17 -14.13 -14.94
CA THR A 347 9.62 -15.37 -15.59
C THR A 347 8.63 -15.82 -16.67
N LEU A 348 7.33 -15.66 -16.41
CA LEU A 348 6.27 -15.97 -17.37
C LEU A 348 6.28 -14.97 -18.54
N MET A 349 6.34 -13.67 -18.25
CA MET A 349 6.37 -12.60 -19.24
C MET A 349 7.56 -12.74 -20.20
N THR A 350 8.75 -12.95 -19.65
CA THR A 350 10.00 -13.10 -20.43
C THR A 350 9.96 -14.31 -21.35
N ARG A 351 9.36 -15.44 -20.92
CA ARG A 351 9.16 -16.62 -21.77
C ARG A 351 8.32 -16.31 -23.02
N PHE A 352 7.36 -15.40 -22.93
CA PHE A 352 6.53 -14.96 -24.05
C PHE A 352 7.05 -13.69 -24.74
N GLY A 353 8.29 -13.26 -24.45
CA GLY A 353 8.93 -12.11 -25.10
C GLY A 353 8.51 -10.74 -24.56
N PHE A 354 7.79 -10.70 -23.43
CA PHE A 354 7.42 -9.46 -22.74
C PHE A 354 8.41 -9.14 -21.63
N GLN A 355 8.65 -7.85 -21.38
CA GLN A 355 9.44 -7.39 -20.24
C GLN A 355 8.56 -6.74 -19.18
N TRP A 356 9.00 -6.80 -17.92
CA TRP A 356 8.33 -6.08 -16.84
C TRP A 356 8.29 -4.57 -17.16
N PRO A 357 7.12 -3.90 -17.06
CA PRO A 357 6.98 -2.51 -17.51
C PRO A 357 7.88 -1.55 -16.73
N ARG A 358 8.48 -0.59 -17.44
CA ARG A 358 9.40 0.39 -16.82
C ARG A 358 8.75 1.21 -15.70
N LEU A 359 7.49 1.61 -15.90
CA LEU A 359 6.72 2.40 -14.93
C LEU A 359 6.34 1.59 -13.67
N LEU A 360 6.43 0.25 -13.73
CA LEU A 360 6.15 -0.65 -12.61
C LEU A 360 7.43 -1.23 -11.98
N ARG A 361 8.59 -0.63 -12.26
CA ARG A 361 9.86 -1.05 -11.70
C ARG A 361 9.87 -0.90 -10.18
N CYS A 362 10.20 -1.97 -9.48
CA CYS A 362 10.10 -2.00 -8.02
C CYS A 362 11.04 -1.04 -7.30
N ASP A 363 12.16 -0.66 -7.93
CA ASP A 363 13.07 0.36 -7.40
C ASP A 363 12.46 1.77 -7.38
N ALA A 364 11.40 2.04 -8.13
CA ALA A 364 10.67 3.31 -8.11
C ALA A 364 9.73 3.47 -6.89
N PHE A 365 9.49 2.42 -6.12
CA PHE A 365 8.53 2.41 -5.00
C PHE A 365 9.19 2.48 -3.63
N THR A 366 8.41 2.87 -2.62
CA THR A 366 8.91 3.16 -1.26
C THR A 366 9.36 1.87 -0.56
N THR A 367 10.28 1.98 0.39
CA THR A 367 10.69 0.85 1.25
C THR A 367 9.89 0.78 2.55
N GLU A 368 8.78 1.52 2.65
CA GLU A 368 7.92 1.53 3.83
C GLU A 368 7.13 0.22 3.96
N SER A 369 6.62 -0.05 5.16
CA SER A 369 5.85 -1.26 5.46
C SER A 369 4.61 -1.38 4.57
N CYS A 370 4.40 -2.58 4.03
CA CYS A 370 3.28 -2.92 3.17
C CYS A 370 2.08 -3.52 3.93
N GLU A 371 2.09 -3.51 5.26
CA GLU A 371 1.05 -4.14 6.10
C GLU A 371 -0.37 -3.70 5.73
N HIS A 372 -0.51 -2.44 5.33
CA HIS A 372 -1.78 -1.82 4.94
C HIS A 372 -2.33 -2.34 3.60
N TYR A 373 -1.47 -2.90 2.75
CA TYR A 373 -1.85 -3.63 1.54
C TYR A 373 -2.04 -5.14 1.80
N GLY A 374 -2.07 -5.56 3.07
CA GLY A 374 -2.21 -6.95 3.48
C GLY A 374 -0.93 -7.78 3.36
N VAL A 375 0.23 -7.12 3.21
CA VAL A 375 1.55 -7.74 3.02
C VAL A 375 2.34 -7.66 4.34
N GLY A 376 2.74 -8.80 4.89
CA GLY A 376 3.47 -8.87 6.16
C GLY A 376 4.93 -8.42 6.06
N SER A 377 5.60 -8.35 7.20
CA SER A 377 7.04 -8.01 7.27
C SER A 377 7.93 -8.99 6.48
N SER A 378 7.46 -10.22 6.26
CA SER A 378 8.10 -11.25 5.44
C SER A 378 7.70 -11.20 3.96
N GLY A 379 6.84 -10.25 3.56
CA GLY A 379 6.35 -10.09 2.18
C GLY A 379 5.14 -10.96 1.82
N GLY A 380 4.61 -11.75 2.75
CA GLY A 380 3.46 -12.62 2.54
C GLY A 380 2.13 -11.88 2.50
N VAL A 381 1.20 -12.29 1.62
CA VAL A 381 -0.14 -11.69 1.50
C VAL A 381 -1.20 -12.64 2.04
N CYS A 382 -2.09 -12.09 2.86
CA CYS A 382 -3.28 -12.83 3.28
C CYS A 382 -4.31 -12.88 2.14
N GLU A 383 -4.79 -14.08 1.83
CA GLU A 383 -5.80 -14.35 0.82
C GLU A 383 -6.99 -15.11 1.42
N ALA A 384 -8.20 -14.93 0.87
CA ALA A 384 -9.38 -15.64 1.35
C ALA A 384 -9.26 -17.15 1.10
N ILE A 385 -9.69 -17.97 2.05
CA ILE A 385 -9.66 -19.43 1.90
C ILE A 385 -10.65 -19.87 0.81
N THR A 386 -10.12 -20.41 -0.28
CA THR A 386 -10.88 -21.01 -1.39
C THR A 386 -10.88 -22.53 -1.34
N ILE A 387 -10.07 -23.13 -0.46
CA ILE A 387 -9.99 -24.58 -0.30
C ILE A 387 -11.29 -25.13 0.32
N PRO A 388 -12.07 -25.97 -0.40
CA PRO A 388 -13.41 -26.38 0.05
C PRO A 388 -13.46 -27.00 1.46
N MET A 389 -12.49 -27.86 1.82
CA MET A 389 -12.49 -28.51 3.14
C MET A 389 -12.09 -27.58 4.29
N CYS A 390 -11.47 -26.43 4.00
CA CYS A 390 -11.02 -25.43 4.97
C CYS A 390 -11.91 -24.19 5.00
N GLN A 391 -13.02 -24.20 4.27
CA GLN A 391 -14.05 -23.17 4.41
C GLN A 391 -14.84 -23.38 5.71
N GLY A 392 -15.28 -22.27 6.33
CA GLY A 392 -15.98 -22.29 7.62
C GLY A 392 -15.08 -22.55 8.83
N LEU A 393 -13.80 -22.16 8.76
CA LEU A 393 -12.90 -22.14 9.91
C LEU A 393 -13.00 -20.80 10.66
N SER A 394 -12.30 -20.70 11.81
CA SER A 394 -12.36 -19.55 12.74
C SER A 394 -11.67 -18.33 12.15
N TYR A 395 -10.93 -18.58 11.07
CA TYR A 395 -10.26 -17.64 10.23
C TYR A 395 -10.67 -17.92 8.79
N ASN A 396 -10.79 -16.85 8.01
CA ASN A 396 -11.14 -16.89 6.60
C ASN A 396 -9.97 -16.46 5.70
N GLN A 397 -8.83 -16.10 6.30
CA GLN A 397 -7.62 -15.64 5.62
C GLN A 397 -6.49 -16.64 5.79
N THR A 398 -5.86 -17.03 4.67
CA THR A 398 -4.67 -17.86 4.60
C THR A 398 -3.56 -17.18 3.79
N ILE A 399 -2.44 -17.86 3.56
CA ILE A 399 -1.26 -17.31 2.92
C ILE A 399 -0.55 -18.38 2.09
N SER A 400 -0.10 -17.97 0.90
CA SER A 400 0.77 -18.75 0.02
C SER A 400 2.16 -18.08 -0.07
N PRO A 401 3.29 -18.83 -0.03
CA PRO A 401 3.34 -20.28 0.13
C PRO A 401 2.94 -20.73 1.54
N ASN A 402 2.22 -21.86 1.61
CA ASN A 402 1.77 -22.42 2.88
C ASN A 402 2.94 -23.07 3.67
N LEU A 403 2.67 -23.72 4.81
CA LEU A 403 3.72 -24.32 5.64
C LEU A 403 4.47 -25.50 4.99
N LEU A 404 3.94 -26.02 3.87
CA LEU A 404 4.55 -27.07 3.06
C LEU A 404 5.22 -26.53 1.78
N GLY A 405 5.17 -25.22 1.56
CA GLY A 405 5.78 -24.57 0.40
C GLY A 405 4.92 -24.55 -0.86
N HIS A 406 3.66 -24.97 -0.81
CA HIS A 406 2.78 -24.88 -1.98
C HIS A 406 2.50 -23.42 -2.30
N THR A 407 2.69 -23.01 -3.56
CA THR A 407 2.67 -21.59 -3.95
C THR A 407 1.28 -21.07 -4.32
N SER A 408 0.25 -21.92 -4.23
CA SER A 408 -1.15 -21.53 -4.43
C SER A 408 -2.09 -22.44 -3.66
N GLN A 409 -3.28 -21.93 -3.31
CA GLN A 409 -4.35 -22.75 -2.73
C GLN A 409 -4.80 -23.89 -3.66
N ARG A 410 -4.74 -23.70 -4.99
CA ARG A 410 -5.06 -24.75 -5.98
C ARG A 410 -4.09 -25.92 -5.90
N GLU A 411 -2.80 -25.62 -5.80
CA GLU A 411 -1.77 -26.66 -5.59
C GLU A 411 -1.98 -27.36 -4.25
N ALA A 412 -2.25 -26.59 -3.19
CA ALA A 412 -2.56 -27.14 -1.87
C ALA A 412 -3.78 -28.09 -1.92
N VAL A 413 -4.86 -27.73 -2.60
CA VAL A 413 -6.04 -28.59 -2.83
C VAL A 413 -5.65 -29.89 -3.52
N ALA A 414 -4.86 -29.83 -4.60
CA ALA A 414 -4.43 -31.02 -5.32
C ALA A 414 -3.62 -31.98 -4.43
N LYS A 415 -2.71 -31.43 -3.62
CA LYS A 415 -1.88 -32.18 -2.67
C LYS A 415 -2.61 -32.65 -1.43
N MET A 416 -3.73 -32.02 -1.09
CA MET A 416 -4.57 -32.35 0.06
C MET A 416 -5.68 -33.36 -0.27
N SER A 417 -5.93 -33.63 -1.56
CA SER A 417 -6.98 -34.54 -2.04
C SER A 417 -7.01 -35.91 -1.34
N PHE A 418 -5.85 -36.41 -0.91
CA PHE A 418 -5.73 -37.62 -0.10
C PHE A 418 -6.51 -37.57 1.23
N PHE A 419 -6.53 -36.42 1.91
CA PHE A 419 -7.21 -36.26 3.20
C PHE A 419 -8.72 -36.08 3.10
N ASN A 420 -9.24 -35.68 1.93
CA ASN A 420 -10.67 -35.45 1.75
C ASN A 420 -11.53 -36.66 2.13
N ALA A 421 -11.10 -37.87 1.75
CA ALA A 421 -11.82 -39.10 2.05
C ALA A 421 -11.77 -39.45 3.56
N MET A 422 -10.62 -39.23 4.21
CA MET A 422 -10.41 -39.56 5.63
C MET A 422 -11.11 -38.59 6.59
N VAL A 423 -11.04 -37.30 6.28
CA VAL A 423 -11.66 -36.22 7.07
C VAL A 423 -13.18 -36.32 7.07
N GLN A 424 -13.79 -36.81 6.00
CA GLN A 424 -15.26 -36.87 5.89
C GLN A 424 -15.88 -38.11 6.54
N THR A 425 -15.10 -39.15 6.87
CA THR A 425 -15.69 -40.47 7.19
C THR A 425 -15.07 -41.20 8.38
N MET A 426 -13.83 -40.87 8.80
CA MET A 426 -13.01 -41.83 9.54
C MET A 426 -12.17 -41.27 10.69
N CYS A 427 -11.90 -39.97 10.74
CA CYS A 427 -11.04 -39.37 11.75
C CYS A 427 -11.72 -38.21 12.49
N PRO A 428 -11.30 -37.89 13.73
CA PRO A 428 -11.85 -36.78 14.53
C PRO A 428 -11.71 -35.42 13.85
N VAL A 429 -12.52 -34.44 14.26
CA VAL A 429 -12.49 -33.04 13.80
C VAL A 429 -11.07 -32.43 13.85
N ASP A 430 -10.28 -32.85 14.84
CA ASP A 430 -8.87 -32.45 15.02
C ASP A 430 -8.00 -32.68 13.78
N LEU A 431 -8.25 -33.73 12.98
CA LEU A 431 -7.48 -33.96 11.75
C LEU A 431 -7.79 -32.91 10.69
N ARG A 432 -9.07 -32.57 10.49
CA ARG A 432 -9.49 -31.53 9.53
C ARG A 432 -8.82 -30.21 9.87
N LEU A 433 -8.90 -29.83 11.14
CA LEU A 433 -8.35 -28.58 11.66
C LEU A 433 -6.83 -28.55 11.50
N PHE A 434 -6.13 -29.61 11.93
CA PHE A 434 -4.68 -29.70 11.77
C PHE A 434 -4.23 -29.64 10.31
N VAL A 435 -4.85 -30.43 9.44
CA VAL A 435 -4.52 -30.43 8.01
C VAL A 435 -4.77 -29.04 7.41
N CYS A 436 -5.88 -28.38 7.75
CA CYS A 436 -6.13 -27.01 7.31
C CYS A 436 -5.12 -26.00 7.87
N MET A 437 -4.70 -26.11 9.14
CA MET A 437 -3.66 -25.23 9.70
C MET A 437 -2.29 -25.39 9.01
N VAL A 438 -2.05 -26.51 8.33
CA VAL A 438 -0.81 -26.75 7.59
C VAL A 438 -0.94 -26.34 6.12
N TYR A 439 -2.06 -26.70 5.47
CA TYR A 439 -2.28 -26.47 4.05
C TYR A 439 -2.85 -25.09 3.72
N ALA A 440 -3.59 -24.50 4.65
CA ALA A 440 -4.15 -23.16 4.61
C ALA A 440 -3.98 -22.50 6.01
N PRO A 441 -2.74 -22.26 6.47
CA PRO A 441 -2.49 -21.68 7.79
C PRO A 441 -3.20 -20.34 7.95
N LYS A 442 -3.64 -20.04 9.18
CA LYS A 442 -4.16 -18.70 9.51
C LYS A 442 -3.11 -17.65 9.17
N CYS A 443 -3.50 -16.67 8.36
CA CYS A 443 -2.65 -15.53 8.07
C CYS A 443 -2.96 -14.39 9.03
N LEU A 444 -1.95 -13.90 9.74
CA LEU A 444 -2.07 -12.72 10.59
C LEU A 444 -0.95 -11.76 10.24
N ALA A 445 -1.31 -10.54 9.82
CA ALA A 445 -0.36 -9.52 9.36
C ALA A 445 0.64 -10.07 8.32
N GLY A 446 0.14 -10.87 7.36
CA GLY A 446 0.97 -11.46 6.30
C GLY A 446 1.96 -12.52 6.76
N GLU A 447 1.77 -13.09 7.96
CA GLU A 447 2.56 -14.22 8.46
C GLU A 447 1.69 -15.45 8.71
N ALA A 448 2.23 -16.61 8.30
CA ALA A 448 1.61 -17.91 8.52
C ALA A 448 1.74 -18.32 9.99
N GLN A 449 0.62 -18.50 10.67
CA GLN A 449 0.60 -19.02 12.02
C GLN A 449 0.83 -20.53 12.01
N ARG A 450 1.80 -21.00 12.81
CA ARG A 450 2.18 -22.42 12.86
C ARG A 450 1.37 -23.17 13.92
N PRO A 451 0.89 -24.40 13.65
CA PRO A 451 0.24 -25.21 14.66
C PRO A 451 1.24 -25.69 15.70
N CYS A 452 0.79 -25.90 16.94
CA CYS A 452 1.64 -26.46 17.99
C CYS A 452 1.85 -27.98 17.81
N ARG A 453 3.03 -28.46 18.22
CA ARG A 453 3.37 -29.90 18.25
C ARG A 453 2.32 -30.72 18.99
N SER A 454 1.87 -30.25 20.15
CA SER A 454 0.83 -30.91 20.95
C SER A 454 -0.49 -31.08 20.19
N PHE A 455 -0.84 -30.13 19.32
CA PHE A 455 -2.02 -30.22 18.47
C PHE A 455 -1.84 -31.25 17.34
N CYS A 456 -0.67 -31.25 16.69
CA CYS A 456 -0.32 -32.29 15.72
C CYS A 456 -0.40 -33.69 16.33
N GLU A 457 0.19 -33.90 17.52
CA GLU A 457 0.20 -35.22 18.16
C GLU A 457 -1.20 -35.71 18.51
N ARG A 458 -2.11 -34.81 18.93
CA ARG A 458 -3.53 -35.13 19.14
C ARG A 458 -4.20 -35.57 17.84
N ALA A 459 -4.06 -34.81 16.77
CA ALA A 459 -4.61 -35.13 15.46
C ALA A 459 -4.06 -36.46 14.91
N LYS A 460 -2.76 -36.71 15.12
CA LYS A 460 -2.09 -37.95 14.77
C LYS A 460 -2.64 -39.12 15.58
N GLN A 461 -2.68 -39.03 16.90
CA GLN A 461 -3.20 -40.08 17.77
C GLN A 461 -4.65 -40.45 17.43
N GLY A 462 -5.47 -39.46 17.10
CA GLY A 462 -6.87 -39.66 16.73
C GLY A 462 -7.10 -40.36 15.38
N CYS A 463 -6.11 -40.42 14.49
CA CYS A 463 -6.29 -40.89 13.12
C CYS A 463 -5.27 -41.94 12.64
N GLU A 464 -4.07 -41.99 13.22
CA GLU A 464 -2.97 -42.86 12.76
C GLU A 464 -3.34 -44.34 12.77
N GLY A 465 -4.10 -44.80 13.78
CA GLY A 465 -4.60 -46.18 13.85
C GLY A 465 -5.55 -46.51 12.69
N THR A 466 -6.46 -45.58 12.36
CA THR A 466 -7.37 -45.72 11.22
C THR A 466 -6.63 -45.66 9.89
N MET A 467 -5.65 -44.76 9.73
CA MET A 467 -4.82 -44.71 8.51
C MET A 467 -4.06 -46.02 8.29
N SER A 468 -3.49 -46.57 9.37
CA SER A 468 -2.72 -47.82 9.34
C SER A 468 -3.59 -49.02 8.96
N SER A 469 -4.87 -49.06 9.35
CA SER A 469 -5.79 -50.14 8.97
C SER A 469 -6.12 -50.16 7.47
N PHE A 470 -5.99 -49.02 6.79
CA PHE A 470 -6.07 -48.89 5.32
C PHE A 470 -4.69 -48.99 4.63
N GLY A 471 -3.64 -49.35 5.36
CA GLY A 471 -2.29 -49.51 4.82
C GLY A 471 -1.56 -48.18 4.52
N VAL A 472 -2.00 -47.07 5.12
CA VAL A 472 -1.39 -45.76 4.93
C VAL A 472 -0.70 -45.30 6.22
N SER A 473 0.57 -44.91 6.11
CA SER A 473 1.33 -44.33 7.22
C SER A 473 1.13 -42.82 7.33
N TRP A 474 1.31 -42.27 8.53
CA TRP A 474 1.34 -40.82 8.74
C TRP A 474 2.39 -40.14 7.83
N PRO A 475 2.06 -39.08 7.07
CA PRO A 475 2.97 -38.49 6.10
C PRO A 475 4.22 -37.84 6.72
N ASN A 476 5.35 -37.98 6.04
CA ASN A 476 6.64 -37.42 6.48
C ASN A 476 6.62 -35.89 6.60
N ASP A 477 5.87 -35.22 5.72
CA ASP A 477 5.75 -33.77 5.72
C ASP A 477 4.95 -33.23 6.92
N LEU A 478 4.16 -34.09 7.56
CA LEU A 478 3.33 -33.78 8.73
C LEU A 478 3.88 -34.35 10.03
N GLN A 479 5.14 -34.80 10.07
CA GLN A 479 5.74 -35.30 11.32
C GLN A 479 5.69 -34.24 12.42
N CYS A 480 5.10 -34.59 13.57
CA CYS A 480 4.82 -33.64 14.63
C CYS A 480 6.07 -32.99 15.24
N SER A 481 7.22 -33.67 15.16
CA SER A 481 8.52 -33.13 15.55
C SER A 481 8.91 -31.85 14.82
N ARG A 482 8.37 -31.60 13.61
CA ARG A 482 8.63 -30.40 12.80
C ARG A 482 7.91 -29.14 13.30
N PHE A 483 6.93 -29.28 14.18
CA PHE A 483 6.17 -28.15 14.72
C PHE A 483 6.72 -27.68 16.07
N PRO A 484 6.61 -26.37 16.35
CA PRO A 484 7.07 -25.78 17.61
C PRO A 484 6.16 -26.12 18.80
N GLU A 485 6.70 -25.99 20.02
CA GLU A 485 5.93 -26.16 21.28
C GLU A 485 5.42 -24.82 21.85
N GLN A 486 6.04 -23.70 21.48
CA GLN A 486 5.72 -22.35 21.96
C GLN A 486 5.59 -21.39 20.78
N MET A 487 4.93 -20.24 20.98
CA MET A 487 4.67 -19.24 19.93
C MET A 487 3.97 -19.85 18.70
N CYS A 488 2.95 -20.67 18.98
CA CYS A 488 2.22 -21.46 18.00
C CYS A 488 0.73 -21.51 18.36
N VAL A 489 -0.08 -21.90 17.40
CA VAL A 489 -1.53 -21.99 17.55
C VAL A 489 -1.90 -23.43 17.92
N SER A 490 -2.48 -23.62 19.10
CA SER A 490 -3.07 -24.91 19.51
C SER A 490 -4.58 -24.99 19.26
N GLU A 491 -5.14 -23.93 18.65
CA GLU A 491 -6.54 -23.48 18.70
C GLU A 491 -7.13 -23.47 20.12
N GLU A 492 -7.08 -22.29 20.75
CA GLU A 492 -8.03 -21.85 21.78
C GLU A 492 -9.15 -20.96 21.19
N SER A 493 -9.37 -21.03 19.87
CA SER A 493 -10.52 -20.37 19.23
C SER A 493 -11.19 -21.38 18.32
N LYS A 494 -12.08 -22.17 18.92
CA LYS A 494 -13.08 -22.97 18.23
C LYS A 494 -13.77 -22.08 17.18
N PRO A 495 -13.62 -22.34 15.87
CA PRO A 495 -14.57 -21.83 14.90
C PRO A 495 -15.92 -22.42 15.25
N ASP A 496 -16.93 -21.60 15.32
CA ASP A 496 -18.31 -22.07 15.38
C ASP A 496 -18.60 -23.01 16.55
N THR A 497 -18.18 -22.64 17.76
CA THR A 497 -18.87 -23.16 18.92
C THR A 497 -19.65 -22.08 19.64
N LEU A 498 -20.96 -22.24 19.61
CA LEU A 498 -21.91 -21.29 20.15
C LEU A 498 -22.06 -21.54 21.66
N SER A 499 -21.60 -20.59 22.49
CA SER A 499 -21.95 -20.57 23.93
C SER A 499 -23.46 -20.30 24.09
N ALA A 500 -24.01 -20.45 25.29
CA ALA A 500 -25.43 -20.17 25.53
C ALA A 500 -25.83 -18.72 25.18
N GLU A 501 -24.95 -17.74 25.40
CA GLU A 501 -25.14 -16.36 24.97
C GLU A 501 -25.12 -16.23 23.44
N GLY A 502 -24.23 -16.98 22.78
CA GLY A 502 -24.17 -17.07 21.33
C GLY A 502 -25.43 -17.68 20.73
N VAL A 503 -25.95 -18.77 21.32
CA VAL A 503 -27.24 -19.39 20.97
C VAL A 503 -28.36 -18.36 21.02
N LEU A 504 -28.45 -17.60 22.11
CA LEU A 504 -29.47 -16.59 22.28
C LEU A 504 -29.36 -15.49 21.21
N ALA A 505 -28.16 -14.96 20.98
CA ALA A 505 -27.91 -13.93 19.97
C ALA A 505 -28.27 -14.41 18.55
N LYS A 506 -27.90 -15.66 18.22
CA LYS A 506 -28.16 -16.29 16.92
C LYS A 506 -29.66 -16.49 16.67
N LEU A 507 -30.39 -17.02 17.66
CA LEU A 507 -31.84 -17.23 17.55
C LEU A 507 -32.61 -15.91 17.46
N ASN A 508 -32.14 -14.86 18.16
CA ASN A 508 -32.73 -13.53 18.04
C ASN A 508 -32.50 -12.93 16.65
N ALA A 509 -31.28 -13.04 16.12
CA ALA A 509 -30.95 -12.58 14.77
C ALA A 509 -31.69 -13.37 13.68
N GLY A 510 -31.90 -14.67 13.88
CA GLY A 510 -32.62 -15.57 12.98
C GLY A 510 -34.15 -15.40 13.00
N GLY A 511 -34.68 -14.50 13.83
CA GLY A 511 -36.12 -14.22 13.86
C GLY A 511 -36.96 -15.34 14.49
N TYR A 512 -36.37 -16.14 15.39
CA TYR A 512 -37.06 -17.21 16.12
C TYR A 512 -37.96 -16.70 17.27
N THR A 513 -38.47 -15.48 17.14
CA THR A 513 -39.35 -14.83 18.11
C THR A 513 -40.82 -15.10 17.78
N VAL A 514 -41.67 -15.03 18.80
CA VAL A 514 -43.13 -15.15 18.65
C VAL A 514 -43.78 -13.93 19.29
N HIS A 515 -44.51 -13.15 18.50
CA HIS A 515 -45.13 -11.88 18.93
C HIS A 515 -44.15 -10.91 19.63
N GLY A 516 -42.89 -10.88 19.19
CA GLY A 516 -41.84 -10.04 19.77
C GLY A 516 -41.18 -10.61 21.04
N ASN A 517 -41.69 -11.72 21.58
CA ASN A 517 -41.06 -12.40 22.70
C ASN A 517 -39.88 -13.24 22.22
N THR A 518 -38.73 -13.03 22.85
CA THR A 518 -37.47 -13.76 22.64
C THR A 518 -37.35 -14.88 23.65
N LEU A 519 -36.48 -15.85 23.35
CA LEU A 519 -36.11 -16.87 24.34
C LEU A 519 -35.20 -16.25 25.41
N THR A 520 -35.18 -16.83 26.60
CA THR A 520 -34.29 -16.39 27.67
C THR A 520 -32.94 -17.10 27.61
N LEU A 521 -31.94 -16.52 28.27
CA LEU A 521 -30.62 -17.15 28.40
C LEU A 521 -30.72 -18.53 29.07
N LYS A 522 -31.66 -18.72 30.01
CA LYS A 522 -31.92 -20.01 30.65
C LYS A 522 -32.38 -21.06 29.63
N THR A 523 -33.29 -20.71 28.75
CA THR A 523 -33.74 -21.59 27.65
C THR A 523 -32.63 -21.87 26.65
N ALA A 524 -31.78 -20.88 26.36
CA ALA A 524 -30.60 -21.08 25.51
C ALA A 524 -29.61 -22.10 26.12
N HIS A 525 -29.41 -22.11 27.44
CA HIS A 525 -28.59 -23.14 28.11
C HIS A 525 -29.20 -24.54 27.99
N LEU A 526 -30.53 -24.66 28.05
CA LEU A 526 -31.23 -25.93 27.84
C LEU A 526 -31.05 -26.42 26.41
N LEU A 527 -31.21 -25.54 25.43
CA LEU A 527 -31.03 -25.86 24.01
C LEU A 527 -29.60 -26.30 23.72
N LEU A 528 -28.61 -25.58 24.25
CA LEU A 528 -27.20 -25.97 24.17
C LEU A 528 -27.02 -27.38 24.74
N ARG A 529 -27.47 -27.63 25.97
CA ARG A 529 -27.30 -28.94 26.61
C ARG A 529 -28.03 -30.09 25.92
N LEU A 530 -29.12 -29.82 25.21
CA LEU A 530 -29.82 -30.82 24.40
C LEU A 530 -29.06 -31.15 23.11
N MET A 531 -28.34 -30.19 22.55
CA MET A 531 -27.72 -30.30 21.23
C MET A 531 -26.24 -30.67 21.28
N ASP A 532 -25.57 -30.35 22.38
CA ASP A 532 -24.17 -30.64 22.70
C ASP A 532 -23.96 -32.15 22.94
N ALA A 533 -23.83 -32.90 21.85
CA ALA A 533 -23.78 -34.36 21.88
C ALA A 533 -22.47 -34.87 22.48
N ASP A 534 -21.38 -34.13 22.30
CA ASP A 534 -20.05 -34.46 22.83
C ASP A 534 -19.80 -33.93 24.25
N ARG A 535 -20.74 -33.15 24.79
CA ARG A 535 -20.69 -32.52 26.13
C ARG A 535 -19.51 -31.55 26.27
N SER A 536 -19.14 -30.91 25.17
CA SER A 536 -18.04 -29.94 25.12
C SER A 536 -18.40 -28.60 25.78
N GLY A 537 -19.68 -28.35 26.05
CA GLY A 537 -20.19 -27.11 26.63
C GLY A 537 -20.51 -26.01 25.62
N ASP A 538 -20.35 -26.28 24.32
CA ASP A 538 -20.61 -25.36 23.23
C ASP A 538 -21.14 -26.14 21.99
N LEU A 539 -21.76 -25.49 21.00
CA LEU A 539 -22.36 -26.18 19.84
C LEU A 539 -21.59 -26.02 18.53
N ASP A 540 -21.20 -27.12 17.88
CA ASP A 540 -20.59 -27.11 16.54
C ASP A 540 -21.58 -26.69 15.43
N VAL A 541 -21.10 -26.49 14.19
CA VAL A 541 -21.93 -26.07 13.04
C VAL A 541 -23.12 -27.01 12.77
N VAL A 542 -22.93 -28.32 12.91
CA VAL A 542 -23.98 -29.32 12.67
C VAL A 542 -24.99 -29.30 13.81
N GLU A 543 -24.53 -29.15 15.05
CA GLU A 543 -25.36 -29.03 16.24
C GLU A 543 -26.17 -27.73 16.23
N VAL A 544 -25.59 -26.62 15.80
CA VAL A 544 -26.31 -25.35 15.60
C VAL A 544 -27.41 -25.50 14.54
N PHE A 545 -27.13 -26.16 13.40
CA PHE A 545 -28.15 -26.40 12.39
C PHE A 545 -29.30 -27.27 12.92
N LYS A 546 -28.99 -28.34 13.66
CA LYS A 546 -30.00 -29.19 14.32
C LYS A 546 -30.82 -28.40 15.34
N MET A 547 -30.17 -27.54 16.12
CA MET A 547 -30.81 -26.66 17.09
C MET A 547 -31.77 -25.69 16.39
N GLU A 548 -31.33 -25.00 15.33
CA GLU A 548 -32.16 -24.06 14.56
C GLU A 548 -33.39 -24.76 13.96
N HIS A 549 -33.22 -25.98 13.45
CA HIS A 549 -34.32 -26.81 12.96
C HIS A 549 -35.30 -27.18 14.09
N TYR A 550 -34.79 -27.66 15.22
CA TYR A 550 -35.61 -28.01 16.38
C TYR A 550 -36.42 -26.81 16.89
N VAL A 551 -35.78 -25.65 17.08
CA VAL A 551 -36.46 -24.43 17.53
C VAL A 551 -37.51 -23.98 16.51
N ALA A 552 -37.25 -24.11 15.21
CA ALA A 552 -38.25 -23.81 14.17
C ALA A 552 -39.51 -24.68 14.31
N VAL A 553 -39.34 -25.99 14.54
CA VAL A 553 -40.44 -26.95 14.68
C VAL A 553 -41.26 -26.65 15.94
N VAL A 554 -40.60 -26.53 17.10
CA VAL A 554 -41.28 -26.25 18.37
C VAL A 554 -41.96 -24.87 18.35
N ARG A 555 -41.36 -23.88 17.69
CA ARG A 555 -41.97 -22.55 17.48
C ARG A 555 -43.25 -22.64 16.68
N ARG A 556 -43.27 -23.40 15.58
CA ARG A 556 -44.48 -23.61 14.78
C ARG A 556 -45.56 -24.30 15.60
N GLU A 557 -45.22 -25.34 16.35
CA GLU A 557 -46.16 -26.04 17.24
C GLU A 557 -46.77 -25.12 18.29
N TYR A 558 -45.96 -24.24 18.90
CA TYR A 558 -46.44 -23.24 19.84
C TYR A 558 -47.43 -22.28 19.18
N VAL A 559 -47.08 -21.73 18.01
CA VAL A 559 -47.93 -20.77 17.28
C VAL A 559 -49.27 -21.41 16.89
N GLU A 560 -49.26 -22.67 16.45
CA GLU A 560 -50.48 -23.42 16.11
C GLU A 560 -51.33 -23.78 17.35
N SER A 561 -50.69 -23.94 18.51
CA SER A 561 -51.35 -24.35 19.74
C SER A 561 -51.73 -23.19 20.66
N CYS A 562 -51.17 -22.00 20.48
CA CYS A 562 -51.46 -20.86 21.34
C CYS A 562 -52.83 -20.26 21.00
N GLU A 563 -53.63 -19.95 22.02
CA GLU A 563 -54.90 -19.26 21.78
C GLU A 563 -54.64 -17.77 21.47
N SER A 564 -55.51 -17.15 20.66
CA SER A 564 -55.49 -15.71 20.35
C SER A 564 -55.90 -14.82 21.54
N ARG A 565 -55.54 -15.25 22.76
CA ARG A 565 -55.65 -14.46 23.99
C ARG A 565 -54.55 -13.41 24.01
N ASN A 566 -54.74 -12.41 24.86
CA ASN A 566 -53.72 -11.40 25.12
C ASN A 566 -53.30 -11.47 26.60
N PRO A 567 -52.09 -11.96 26.93
CA PRO A 567 -51.04 -12.44 26.02
C PRO A 567 -51.32 -13.84 25.43
N PRO A 568 -50.78 -14.16 24.24
CA PRO A 568 -50.89 -15.49 23.63
C PRO A 568 -50.23 -16.53 24.52
N SER A 569 -50.92 -17.62 24.80
CA SER A 569 -50.44 -18.66 25.71
C SER A 569 -51.08 -20.01 25.43
N VAL A 570 -50.38 -21.07 25.85
CA VAL A 570 -50.84 -22.46 25.76
C VAL A 570 -51.59 -22.84 27.03
N THR A 571 -52.77 -23.42 26.87
CA THR A 571 -53.63 -23.89 27.98
C THR A 571 -53.22 -25.27 28.48
N ARG A 572 -53.79 -25.69 29.62
CA ARG A 572 -53.52 -27.00 30.24
C ARG A 572 -53.76 -28.16 29.28
N THR A 573 -54.88 -28.14 28.57
CA THR A 573 -55.27 -29.20 27.64
C THR A 573 -54.36 -29.23 26.41
N GLN A 574 -54.01 -28.06 25.88
CA GLN A 574 -53.09 -27.95 24.73
C GLN A 574 -51.68 -28.41 25.10
N MET A 575 -51.18 -28.05 26.29
CA MET A 575 -49.88 -28.54 26.76
C MET A 575 -49.87 -30.05 26.93
N LYS A 576 -50.93 -30.64 27.50
CA LYS A 576 -51.03 -32.11 27.63
C LYS A 576 -50.99 -32.80 26.26
N LYS A 577 -51.68 -32.22 25.26
CA LYS A 577 -51.64 -32.71 23.88
C LYS A 577 -50.25 -32.56 23.25
N ALA A 578 -49.59 -31.42 23.44
CA ALA A 578 -48.23 -31.19 22.94
C ALA A 578 -47.24 -32.20 23.52
N LEU A 579 -47.30 -32.47 24.82
CA LEU A 579 -46.44 -33.48 25.45
C LEU A 579 -46.65 -34.89 24.86
N SER A 580 -47.89 -35.29 24.60
CA SER A 580 -48.19 -36.58 23.98
C SER A 580 -47.64 -36.68 22.53
N VAL A 581 -47.65 -35.58 21.76
CA VAL A 581 -46.99 -35.53 20.43
C VAL A 581 -45.48 -35.77 20.53
N HIS A 582 -44.85 -35.34 21.63
CA HIS A 582 -43.44 -35.60 21.92
C HIS A 582 -43.20 -36.93 22.66
N GLU A 583 -44.19 -37.83 22.68
CA GLU A 583 -44.15 -39.15 23.34
C GLU A 583 -43.96 -39.07 24.88
N PHE A 584 -44.53 -38.05 25.51
CA PHE A 584 -44.64 -37.93 26.97
C PHE A 584 -46.09 -38.14 27.43
N ASP A 585 -46.49 -39.40 27.56
CA ASP A 585 -47.81 -39.80 28.05
C ASP A 585 -47.85 -39.84 29.59
N LEU A 586 -47.90 -38.66 30.19
CA LEU A 586 -47.96 -38.49 31.65
C LEU A 586 -49.38 -38.72 32.18
N ASP A 587 -49.48 -39.46 33.29
CA ASP A 587 -50.73 -39.58 34.06
C ASP A 587 -51.19 -38.21 34.60
N ASP A 588 -52.46 -38.11 35.02
CA ASP A 588 -53.06 -36.84 35.43
C ASP A 588 -52.43 -36.22 36.67
N GLU A 589 -51.91 -37.05 37.59
CA GLU A 589 -51.25 -36.58 38.81
C GLU A 589 -49.87 -36.01 38.46
N THR A 590 -49.05 -36.77 37.73
CA THR A 590 -47.73 -36.35 37.28
C THR A 590 -47.80 -35.10 36.39
N PHE A 591 -48.72 -35.08 35.43
CA PHE A 591 -48.96 -33.89 34.60
C PHE A 591 -49.46 -32.71 35.44
N GLY A 592 -50.27 -32.98 36.47
CA GLY A 592 -50.76 -31.96 37.40
C GLY A 592 -49.63 -31.25 38.15
N VAL A 593 -48.64 -32.00 38.64
CA VAL A 593 -47.44 -31.46 39.28
C VAL A 593 -46.62 -30.62 38.30
N LEU A 594 -46.35 -31.17 37.11
CA LEU A 594 -45.62 -30.45 36.05
C LEU A 594 -46.30 -29.13 35.71
N TRP A 595 -47.61 -29.16 35.41
CA TRP A 595 -48.40 -27.98 35.05
C TRP A 595 -48.35 -26.89 36.11
N ASN A 596 -48.46 -27.27 37.39
CA ASN A 596 -48.43 -26.31 38.49
C ASN A 596 -47.04 -25.69 38.69
N GLY A 597 -45.97 -26.39 38.30
CA GLY A 597 -44.60 -25.89 38.38
C GLY A 597 -44.22 -24.89 37.26
N ILE A 598 -44.90 -24.97 36.10
CA ILE A 598 -44.50 -24.22 34.88
C ILE A 598 -45.51 -23.15 34.46
N ARG A 599 -46.77 -23.23 34.92
CA ARG A 599 -47.82 -22.30 34.46
C ARG A 599 -47.61 -20.89 35.01
N SER A 600 -47.83 -19.90 34.15
CA SER A 600 -48.07 -18.51 34.57
C SER A 600 -49.56 -18.27 34.87
N ARG A 601 -49.91 -17.03 35.22
CA ARG A 601 -51.31 -16.60 35.45
C ARG A 601 -52.20 -16.79 34.22
N HIS A 602 -51.64 -16.72 33.02
CA HIS A 602 -52.38 -16.72 31.76
C HIS A 602 -52.24 -18.03 30.96
N GLY A 603 -51.33 -18.93 31.36
CA GLY A 603 -51.00 -20.16 30.64
C GLY A 603 -49.48 -20.33 30.56
N ILE A 604 -49.00 -21.04 29.56
CA ILE A 604 -47.55 -21.16 29.28
C ILE A 604 -47.22 -20.24 28.10
N ASP A 605 -46.23 -19.36 28.27
CA ASP A 605 -45.72 -18.49 27.21
C ASP A 605 -44.70 -19.23 26.32
N TYR A 606 -44.22 -18.54 25.27
CA TYR A 606 -43.35 -19.14 24.27
C TYR A 606 -42.01 -19.63 24.85
N ASP A 607 -41.36 -18.86 25.72
CA ASP A 607 -40.06 -19.23 26.29
C ASP A 607 -40.21 -20.45 27.20
N GLU A 608 -41.19 -20.42 28.09
CA GLU A 608 -41.44 -21.53 29.03
C GLU A 608 -41.91 -22.79 28.30
N TYR A 609 -42.67 -22.66 27.20
CA TYR A 609 -43.06 -23.80 26.36
C TYR A 609 -41.84 -24.50 25.75
N VAL A 610 -40.92 -23.74 25.14
CA VAL A 610 -39.67 -24.28 24.59
C VAL A 610 -38.81 -24.89 25.70
N ALA A 611 -38.69 -24.22 26.84
CA ALA A 611 -37.89 -24.69 27.97
C ALA A 611 -38.39 -26.03 28.52
N VAL A 612 -39.70 -26.20 28.69
CA VAL A 612 -40.28 -27.42 29.29
C VAL A 612 -40.14 -28.62 28.36
N ILE A 613 -40.45 -28.47 27.07
CA ILE A 613 -40.28 -29.57 26.10
C ILE A 613 -38.81 -29.98 26.03
N THR A 614 -37.91 -29.00 25.90
CA THR A 614 -36.46 -29.23 25.86
C THR A 614 -35.95 -29.94 27.12
N LYS A 615 -36.40 -29.50 28.30
CA LYS A 615 -36.01 -30.11 29.57
C LYS A 615 -36.47 -31.57 29.69
N LEU A 616 -37.70 -31.87 29.26
CA LEU A 616 -38.23 -33.23 29.28
C LEU A 616 -37.46 -34.15 28.33
N LEU A 617 -37.08 -33.66 27.14
CA LEU A 617 -36.24 -34.40 26.21
C LEU A 617 -34.87 -34.75 26.81
N ILE A 618 -34.20 -33.78 27.44
CA ILE A 618 -32.92 -34.01 28.16
C ILE A 618 -33.10 -35.06 29.26
N LEU A 619 -34.17 -34.95 30.07
CA LEU A 619 -34.43 -35.91 31.15
C LEU A 619 -34.68 -37.32 30.60
N ARG A 620 -35.42 -37.45 29.49
CA ARG A 620 -35.67 -38.74 28.83
C ARG A 620 -34.38 -39.36 28.33
N GLU A 621 -33.51 -38.60 27.69
CA GLU A 621 -32.20 -39.09 27.25
C GLU A 621 -31.37 -39.60 28.44
N ARG A 622 -31.30 -38.81 29.52
CA ARG A 622 -30.59 -39.19 30.75
C ARG A 622 -31.20 -40.41 31.43
N PHE A 623 -32.52 -40.56 31.41
CA PHE A 623 -33.21 -41.76 31.89
C PHE A 623 -32.84 -42.98 31.05
N ASN A 624 -32.91 -42.86 29.73
CA ASN A 624 -32.64 -43.95 28.79
C ASN A 624 -31.20 -44.48 28.91
N THR A 625 -30.23 -43.61 29.17
CA THR A 625 -28.82 -44.04 29.38
C THR A 625 -28.60 -44.90 30.63
N HIS A 626 -29.56 -44.94 31.56
CA HIS A 626 -29.47 -45.68 32.82
C HIS A 626 -30.53 -46.79 32.95
N LEU A 627 -31.20 -47.14 31.84
CA LEU A 627 -32.22 -48.19 31.81
C LEU A 627 -31.65 -49.55 32.22
N LEU A 628 -32.36 -50.22 33.11
CA LEU A 628 -32.10 -51.61 33.48
C LEU A 628 -32.75 -52.56 32.48
N ARG A 629 -32.07 -53.67 32.21
CA ARG A 629 -32.67 -54.80 31.48
C ARG A 629 -33.37 -55.70 32.48
N LEU A 630 -34.68 -55.54 32.60
CA LEU A 630 -35.52 -56.32 33.51
C LEU A 630 -36.42 -57.29 32.72
N PRO A 631 -36.77 -58.46 33.29
CA PRO A 631 -37.66 -59.42 32.66
C PRO A 631 -39.15 -59.04 32.87
N CYS A 632 -39.50 -57.79 32.60
CA CYS A 632 -40.84 -57.22 32.67
C CYS A 632 -41.05 -56.31 31.46
N ASP A 633 -42.30 -56.02 31.12
CA ASP A 633 -42.64 -54.90 30.23
C ASP A 633 -42.63 -53.58 31.04
N CYS A 634 -41.48 -53.25 31.62
CA CYS A 634 -41.32 -52.08 32.47
C CYS A 634 -39.98 -51.39 32.21
N GLN A 635 -40.02 -50.06 32.09
CA GLN A 635 -38.83 -49.23 31.87
C GLN A 635 -38.40 -48.62 33.20
N VAL A 636 -37.36 -49.18 33.81
CA VAL A 636 -36.84 -48.73 35.10
C VAL A 636 -35.37 -48.37 34.93
N ALA A 637 -35.00 -47.15 35.30
CA ALA A 637 -33.60 -46.72 35.32
C ALA A 637 -33.03 -46.73 36.74
N SER A 638 -31.75 -47.07 36.87
CA SER A 638 -31.04 -47.09 38.15
C SER A 638 -30.03 -45.96 38.24
N PHE A 639 -30.09 -45.21 39.33
CA PHE A 639 -29.15 -44.13 39.62
C PHE A 639 -28.59 -44.32 41.03
N SER A 640 -27.27 -44.22 41.18
CA SER A 640 -26.70 -43.84 42.47
C SER A 640 -27.14 -42.42 42.84
N TYR A 641 -27.10 -42.06 44.13
CA TYR A 641 -27.43 -40.70 44.56
C TYR A 641 -26.65 -39.63 43.78
N GLN A 642 -25.35 -39.83 43.56
CA GLN A 642 -24.53 -38.87 42.83
C GLN A 642 -24.88 -38.80 41.33
N GLN A 643 -25.19 -39.93 40.69
CA GLN A 643 -25.68 -39.94 39.31
C GLN A 643 -27.05 -39.28 39.19
N PHE A 644 -27.95 -39.54 40.14
CA PHE A 644 -29.27 -38.92 40.18
C PHE A 644 -29.14 -37.40 40.29
N MET A 645 -28.33 -36.91 41.23
CA MET A 645 -28.12 -35.47 41.41
C MET A 645 -27.52 -34.81 40.16
N LYS A 646 -26.57 -35.47 39.47
CA LYS A 646 -26.01 -34.97 38.19
C LYS A 646 -27.03 -35.01 37.05
N SER A 647 -27.89 -36.03 37.01
CA SER A 647 -28.87 -36.23 35.94
C SER A 647 -30.14 -35.38 36.12
N ALA A 648 -30.54 -35.10 37.36
CA ALA A 648 -31.76 -34.36 37.69
C ALA A 648 -31.55 -32.83 37.70
N ILE A 649 -30.35 -32.36 38.03
CA ILE A 649 -30.00 -30.94 37.97
C ILE A 649 -29.69 -30.61 36.50
N ILE A 650 -30.61 -29.87 35.88
CA ILE A 650 -30.48 -29.34 34.52
C ILE A 650 -30.33 -27.83 34.60
#